data_AF-A0A800JF11-F1
#
_entry.id   AF-A0A800JF11-F1
#
_cell.length_a   1.000
_cell.length_b   1.000
_cell.length_c   1.000
_cell.angle_alpha   90.00
_cell.angle_beta   90.00
_cell.angle_gamma   90.00
#
_symmetry.space_group_name_H-M   'P 1'
#
loop_
_entity.id
_entity.type
_entity.pdbx_description
1 polymer ?
#
loop_
_entity_poly.entity_id
_entity_poly.type
_entity_poly.pdbx_seq_one_letter_code
_entity_poly.pdbx_strand_id
1 'polypeptide(L)'
;MKTARQITLLALLLAVSTLRAAKPAAAPPTPAPEVEIDALAAKEAAQKLAEQLTPSLPPMRIGIPTPMEEYGLSIGDITVTRVHNPLGQLTLNKHLLLSRRLNRVTNPWEELSPGTAIEVDGRKAVIVEIEPATAPKDLGAANLLVTIRAKEIGGPEMSLTWQQELQTLNDRVEVEERRRIVGRVKRELRVGSHLIIEGNRAILTALTLTTQAGAAREANPPTTLHARYSGISSPHGELTGQENRAESRSEPTWHFLHKPASGGANSNPQTMADSSIRMVTWSFVRRTIAGKPGPEGVTLSPIIIHRRRGLVTRIEAPVDDSNVARIEAQFSFEGRVLTRTFDWKLSRNASRKVLWELRPHPSETYVLVYAVNDPNIRFQVTPRSLIEANENAMASLQSMRDPNAERPDSEEDSEDIPNFKKGDAKKHEANLKNLVHGQTTPTNTVEQQLRILDNIYDSDASAIIKVEAKRKAVIMLAQRYERQAVHNKALANEQRARAKTELATARHLELNAWANLLKAGLLRYQLPDADLAGLELGANLARPNDLELTLNTIAEADRDVAGYQQAATVKGLSDKAQDYTQFFRRAQVQGNRADELRANAKKRLASTYTLDAKVTEYYLRSLKMWKEYILRTEGLQKEERGLFERGLVKSPLPPDPLIPEILLRQGWIYRELGLPDEAVDTFFGVLASSIRQEVDNLVRFNRISLVAQSQIANAYYEAPQKLEDYKLAVEKLEIIMMQPVGERAEDHELDLEQIQLRYMRALYKAIRAIDRRLTRDNRRLKTLQNGTLASDKVHSQITVLAKDRNEHWRSLAKQSALFIEQYTKTHSSQSVRYDGEVRYYKILAHQALGNEQHVQREVEVLLQNSSVTSELEAVWANTRLQIVMDIANLLYAEAIQLQGDAEHLGQLPGEATPVLGAANSLVRPRLQDSVQVHLNAAITYYKWAQSRDQSYRSQIFLRQQLAFCHERLGQKSKALDYYNQLHRLLKLHPKDLTPALMLVKHITEFRRENMRKEIEHLNTSN
;
A
#
# COMPACT_ATOMS: atom_id res chain seq x y z
N MET A 1 -26.61 -8.92 34.79
CA MET A 1 -25.28 -9.03 34.14
C MET A 1 -24.73 -10.46 34.18
N LYS A 2 -24.33 -11.02 35.34
CA LYS A 2 -23.60 -12.32 35.40
C LYS A 2 -24.20 -13.50 34.60
N THR A 3 -25.52 -13.63 34.49
CA THR A 3 -26.18 -14.74 33.76
C THR A 3 -26.23 -14.59 32.24
N ALA A 4 -26.09 -13.38 31.68
CA ALA A 4 -26.22 -13.18 30.23
C ALA A 4 -25.02 -13.73 29.44
N ARG A 5 -23.81 -13.61 30.01
CA ARG A 5 -22.54 -13.98 29.35
C ARG A 5 -22.36 -15.48 29.07
N GLN A 6 -23.12 -16.36 29.72
CA GLN A 6 -22.96 -17.81 29.55
C GLN A 6 -23.59 -18.32 28.23
N ILE A 7 -24.61 -17.64 27.71
CA ILE A 7 -25.36 -18.09 26.51
C ILE A 7 -24.51 -17.91 25.24
N THR A 8 -23.73 -16.82 25.17
CA THR A 8 -22.81 -16.51 24.06
C THR A 8 -21.77 -17.61 23.79
N LEU A 9 -21.45 -18.43 24.79
CA LEU A 9 -20.38 -19.43 24.70
C LEU A 9 -20.77 -20.68 23.89
N LEU A 10 -22.07 -21.01 23.81
CA LEU A 10 -22.53 -22.27 23.24
C LEU A 10 -22.55 -22.26 21.69
N ALA A 11 -22.91 -21.13 21.08
CA ALA A 11 -22.99 -20.98 19.62
C ALA A 11 -21.62 -21.11 18.91
N LEU A 12 -20.53 -20.77 19.61
CA LEU A 12 -19.18 -20.72 19.06
C LEU A 12 -18.49 -22.10 18.93
N LEU A 13 -19.06 -23.16 19.53
CA LEU A 13 -18.47 -24.51 19.54
C LEU A 13 -18.76 -25.34 18.27
N LEU A 14 -19.78 -24.97 17.49
CA LEU A 14 -20.31 -25.83 16.41
C LEU A 14 -19.60 -25.71 15.04
N ALA A 15 -18.70 -24.74 14.85
CA ALA A 15 -18.26 -24.30 13.52
C ALA A 15 -16.91 -24.88 13.00
N VAL A 16 -16.41 -26.00 13.56
CA VAL A 16 -14.97 -26.37 13.45
C VAL A 16 -14.67 -27.64 12.62
N SER A 17 -15.65 -28.45 12.26
CA SER A 17 -15.41 -29.77 11.63
C SER A 17 -15.48 -29.77 10.09
N THR A 18 -14.34 -29.76 9.37
CA THR A 18 -14.05 -30.58 8.15
C THR A 18 -12.68 -30.32 7.45
N LEU A 19 -12.19 -31.35 6.73
CA LEU A 19 -11.27 -31.38 5.55
C LEU A 19 -9.73 -31.19 5.69
N ARG A 20 -8.96 -31.93 4.85
CA ARG A 20 -7.47 -32.06 4.83
C ARG A 20 -6.91 -32.81 3.58
N ALA A 21 -5.66 -32.50 3.15
CA ALA A 21 -4.76 -33.25 2.20
C ALA A 21 -5.10 -33.17 0.67
N ALA A 22 -4.21 -33.47 -0.32
CA ALA A 22 -2.89 -34.16 -0.37
C ALA A 22 -1.84 -33.64 -1.45
N LYS A 23 -0.81 -34.45 -1.83
CA LYS A 23 0.41 -34.22 -2.69
C LYS A 23 0.74 -35.53 -3.51
N PRO A 24 1.82 -35.74 -4.36
CA PRO A 24 3.03 -34.97 -4.78
C PRO A 24 3.12 -34.81 -6.36
N ALA A 25 4.19 -34.95 -7.21
CA ALA A 25 5.66 -35.24 -7.17
C ALA A 25 6.43 -34.90 -8.51
N ALA A 26 7.78 -34.81 -8.48
CA ALA A 26 8.84 -35.17 -9.50
C ALA A 26 8.83 -34.64 -10.98
N ALA A 27 9.92 -34.63 -11.80
CA ALA A 27 11.41 -34.56 -11.67
C ALA A 27 12.10 -34.40 -13.10
N PRO A 28 13.37 -34.81 -13.33
CA PRO A 28 14.69 -34.10 -13.46
C PRO A 28 15.01 -33.56 -14.92
N PRO A 29 16.25 -33.30 -15.48
CA PRO A 29 17.66 -33.48 -15.03
C PRO A 29 18.70 -32.32 -15.34
N THR A 30 19.55 -32.43 -16.40
CA THR A 30 20.92 -31.81 -16.59
C THR A 30 21.26 -31.58 -18.11
N PRO A 31 22.41 -31.03 -18.61
CA PRO A 31 23.74 -30.74 -17.99
C PRO A 31 24.41 -29.35 -18.32
N ALA A 32 25.74 -29.22 -18.13
CA ALA A 32 26.62 -28.02 -18.22
C ALA A 32 27.48 -28.00 -19.55
N PRO A 33 28.61 -27.25 -19.79
CA PRO A 33 29.61 -26.61 -18.88
C PRO A 33 30.04 -25.15 -19.25
N GLU A 34 31.25 -24.71 -18.85
CA GLU A 34 31.73 -23.31 -18.76
C GLU A 34 32.56 -22.74 -19.94
N VAL A 35 32.78 -21.41 -19.94
CA VAL A 35 33.98 -20.70 -20.45
C VAL A 35 34.24 -19.45 -19.59
N GLU A 36 35.49 -19.20 -19.18
CA GLU A 36 35.92 -17.95 -18.50
C GLU A 36 36.34 -16.85 -19.49
N ILE A 37 36.15 -15.57 -19.12
CA ILE A 37 36.86 -14.42 -19.73
C ILE A 37 37.28 -13.43 -18.62
N ASP A 38 38.51 -12.95 -18.70
CA ASP A 38 39.20 -12.11 -17.71
C ASP A 38 38.44 -10.81 -17.34
N ALA A 39 38.19 -10.65 -16.03
CA ALA A 39 37.48 -9.51 -15.46
C ALA A 39 38.35 -8.29 -15.11
N LEU A 40 39.68 -8.37 -15.24
CA LEU A 40 40.60 -7.31 -14.82
C LEU A 40 40.74 -6.22 -15.89
N ALA A 41 41.01 -6.60 -17.15
CA ALA A 41 41.13 -5.66 -18.27
C ALA A 41 39.85 -4.82 -18.51
N ALA A 42 38.68 -5.41 -18.31
CA ALA A 42 37.39 -4.72 -18.42
C ALA A 42 37.18 -3.64 -17.33
N LYS A 43 37.93 -3.72 -16.21
CA LYS A 43 37.75 -2.88 -15.02
C LYS A 43 38.49 -1.55 -15.14
N GLU A 44 39.74 -1.57 -15.61
CA GLU A 44 40.53 -0.34 -15.81
C GLU A 44 39.96 0.53 -16.95
N ALA A 45 39.51 -0.11 -18.04
CA ALA A 45 38.82 0.57 -19.13
C ALA A 45 37.47 1.20 -18.70
N ALA A 46 36.79 0.61 -17.72
CA ALA A 46 35.57 1.18 -17.15
C ALA A 46 35.83 2.36 -16.21
N GLN A 47 36.97 2.39 -15.52
CA GLN A 47 37.29 3.41 -14.51
C GLN A 47 37.71 4.74 -15.15
N LYS A 48 38.61 4.73 -16.16
CA LYS A 48 38.97 5.97 -16.89
C LYS A 48 37.80 6.60 -17.65
N LEU A 49 36.81 5.80 -18.06
CA LEU A 49 35.57 6.31 -18.69
C LEU A 49 34.59 6.95 -17.68
N ALA A 50 34.70 6.63 -16.38
CA ALA A 50 33.77 7.11 -15.36
C ALA A 50 34.02 8.57 -14.94
N GLU A 51 35.27 9.03 -15.02
CA GLU A 51 35.66 10.38 -14.58
C GLU A 51 35.32 11.45 -15.63
N GLN A 52 35.51 11.14 -16.92
CA GLN A 52 35.09 12.00 -18.03
C GLN A 52 33.57 12.00 -18.28
N LEU A 53 32.85 11.00 -17.74
CA LEU A 53 31.38 10.91 -17.81
C LEU A 53 30.76 11.06 -16.42
N THR A 54 31.17 12.08 -15.67
CA THR A 54 30.45 12.56 -14.47
C THR A 54 29.05 13.01 -14.91
N PRO A 55 28.01 12.16 -14.76
CA PRO A 55 26.88 12.28 -15.65
C PRO A 55 25.79 13.10 -14.98
N SER A 56 25.45 14.22 -15.60
CA SER A 56 24.17 14.90 -15.42
C SER A 56 23.05 13.84 -15.30
N LEU A 57 22.06 14.10 -14.44
CA LEU A 57 20.83 13.30 -14.49
C LEU A 57 20.38 13.29 -15.95
N PRO A 58 20.13 12.12 -16.58
CA PRO A 58 19.66 12.10 -17.96
C PRO A 58 18.48 13.05 -18.00
N PRO A 59 18.43 14.01 -18.95
CA PRO A 59 17.45 15.08 -18.93
C PRO A 59 16.11 14.41 -18.69
N MET A 60 15.42 14.88 -17.65
CA MET A 60 14.13 14.33 -17.31
C MET A 60 13.30 14.37 -18.59
N ARG A 61 12.32 13.46 -18.73
CA ARG A 61 11.12 13.88 -19.44
C ARG A 61 10.42 14.92 -18.56
N ILE A 62 11.03 16.11 -18.52
CA ILE A 62 10.40 17.40 -18.25
C ILE A 62 9.13 17.35 -19.08
N GLY A 63 7.98 17.68 -18.51
CA GLY A 63 6.78 17.87 -19.30
C GLY A 63 6.43 16.74 -20.29
N ILE A 64 6.23 15.51 -19.82
CA ILE A 64 4.83 15.09 -19.88
C ILE A 64 4.29 15.54 -18.54
N PRO A 65 3.69 16.75 -18.44
CA PRO A 65 3.11 17.18 -17.20
C PRO A 65 2.03 16.15 -16.82
N THR A 66 1.67 16.03 -15.55
CA THR A 66 0.43 15.31 -15.29
C THR A 66 -0.68 16.01 -16.08
N PRO A 67 -1.71 15.33 -16.61
CA PRO A 67 -2.90 15.98 -17.15
C PRO A 67 -3.75 16.71 -16.07
N MET A 68 -3.12 17.15 -14.99
CA MET A 68 -3.61 18.17 -14.06
C MET A 68 -2.75 19.43 -14.31
N GLU A 69 -1.42 19.32 -14.29
CA GLU A 69 -0.51 20.38 -14.78
C GLU A 69 -0.76 20.80 -16.24
N GLU A 70 -1.04 19.87 -17.18
CA GLU A 70 -1.36 20.21 -18.59
C GLU A 70 -2.64 21.05 -18.73
N TYR A 71 -3.47 21.09 -17.69
CA TYR A 71 -4.83 21.60 -17.68
C TYR A 71 -5.11 22.50 -16.45
N GLY A 72 -4.10 23.25 -15.99
CA GLY A 72 -4.23 24.30 -14.95
C GLY A 72 -4.30 23.83 -13.48
N LEU A 73 -4.48 22.54 -13.21
CA LEU A 73 -4.64 21.96 -11.88
C LEU A 73 -3.28 21.68 -11.19
N SER A 74 -2.47 22.72 -10.93
CA SER A 74 -1.00 22.65 -10.67
C SER A 74 -0.49 21.76 -9.51
N ILE A 75 -1.35 21.19 -8.67
CA ILE A 75 -0.98 20.64 -7.35
C ILE A 75 -0.52 19.16 -7.44
N GLY A 76 -0.43 18.60 -8.65
CA GLY A 76 -0.04 17.21 -8.92
C GLY A 76 1.27 16.80 -8.23
N ASP A 77 2.33 17.58 -8.44
CA ASP A 77 3.67 17.44 -7.84
C ASP A 77 3.67 17.16 -6.32
N ILE A 78 2.79 17.83 -5.58
CA ILE A 78 2.75 17.81 -4.10
C ILE A 78 1.87 16.65 -3.62
N THR A 79 0.79 16.38 -4.33
CA THR A 79 -0.24 15.40 -3.94
C THR A 79 0.02 13.99 -4.47
N VAL A 80 0.84 13.81 -5.53
CA VAL A 80 1.33 12.51 -6.01
C VAL A 80 2.81 12.55 -6.40
N THR A 81 3.57 11.52 -6.03
CA THR A 81 4.97 11.34 -6.44
C THR A 81 5.08 10.28 -7.53
N ARG A 82 5.69 10.58 -8.68
CA ARG A 82 5.92 9.57 -9.74
C ARG A 82 6.80 8.40 -9.25
N VAL A 83 6.37 7.17 -9.52
CA VAL A 83 7.16 5.97 -9.20
C VAL A 83 8.27 5.78 -10.24
N HIS A 84 9.51 5.93 -9.80
CA HIS A 84 10.75 5.62 -10.51
C HIS A 84 11.56 4.50 -9.82
N ASN A 85 11.12 4.07 -8.63
CA ASN A 85 11.65 2.94 -7.87
C ASN A 85 10.48 2.28 -7.11
N PRO A 86 9.94 1.15 -7.57
CA PRO A 86 8.76 0.54 -6.96
C PRO A 86 9.06 0.06 -5.54
N LEU A 87 10.21 -0.55 -5.28
CA LEU A 87 10.59 -1.07 -3.96
C LEU A 87 10.93 0.03 -2.95
N GLY A 88 11.35 1.21 -3.44
CA GLY A 88 11.71 2.37 -2.63
C GLY A 88 10.56 3.33 -2.30
N GLN A 89 9.55 3.41 -3.17
CA GLN A 89 8.46 4.39 -3.06
C GLN A 89 7.10 3.76 -2.71
N LEU A 90 6.93 2.44 -2.90
CA LEU A 90 5.67 1.75 -2.64
C LEU A 90 5.74 0.84 -1.42
N THR A 91 4.61 0.75 -0.73
CA THR A 91 4.38 -0.13 0.42
C THR A 91 2.99 -0.76 0.31
N LEU A 92 2.75 -1.85 1.04
CA LEU A 92 1.42 -2.44 1.15
C LEU A 92 0.40 -1.40 1.64
N ASN A 93 -0.79 -1.36 1.04
CA ASN A 93 -1.82 -0.36 1.27
C ASN A 93 -1.43 1.10 0.89
N LYS A 94 -0.35 1.34 0.14
CA LYS A 94 -0.09 2.66 -0.46
C LYS A 94 -1.11 2.90 -1.58
N HIS A 95 -1.80 4.04 -1.55
CA HIS A 95 -2.64 4.46 -2.66
C HIS A 95 -1.78 4.83 -3.89
N LEU A 96 -2.28 4.46 -5.06
CA LEU A 96 -1.69 4.76 -6.36
C LEU A 96 -2.64 5.59 -7.21
N LEU A 97 -2.08 6.40 -8.11
CA LEU A 97 -2.77 6.91 -9.28
C LEU A 97 -2.13 6.25 -10.51
N LEU A 98 -2.91 5.44 -11.23
CA LEU A 98 -2.58 4.96 -12.57
C LEU A 98 -2.98 6.03 -13.57
N SER A 99 -2.07 6.37 -14.48
CA SER A 99 -2.34 7.24 -15.65
C SER A 99 -1.87 6.52 -16.89
N ARG A 100 -2.79 6.21 -17.82
CA ARG A 100 -2.49 5.45 -19.04
C ARG A 100 -2.94 6.20 -20.29
N ARG A 101 -2.10 6.18 -21.32
CA ARG A 101 -2.44 6.58 -22.70
C ARG A 101 -2.96 5.34 -23.41
N LEU A 102 -4.19 5.42 -23.93
CA LEU A 102 -4.83 4.35 -24.70
C LEU A 102 -5.01 4.78 -26.15
N ASN A 103 -4.74 3.86 -27.08
CA ASN A 103 -4.98 4.02 -28.52
C ASN A 103 -6.19 3.18 -29.02
N ARG A 104 -6.78 2.32 -28.17
CA ARG A 104 -7.93 1.44 -28.49
C ARG A 104 -8.79 1.27 -27.25
N VAL A 105 -10.11 1.39 -27.37
CA VAL A 105 -11.08 1.19 -26.28
C VAL A 105 -11.47 -0.28 -26.20
N THR A 106 -11.56 -0.84 -24.99
CA THR A 106 -12.17 -2.16 -24.73
C THR A 106 -13.31 -2.11 -23.71
N ASN A 107 -13.43 -1.02 -22.94
CA ASN A 107 -14.56 -0.75 -22.07
C ASN A 107 -14.86 0.77 -22.03
N PRO A 108 -15.81 1.27 -22.85
CA PRO A 108 -16.14 2.69 -22.91
C PRO A 108 -16.56 3.29 -21.57
N TRP A 109 -17.34 2.56 -20.76
CA TRP A 109 -17.87 3.06 -19.48
C TRP A 109 -16.77 3.25 -18.41
N GLU A 110 -15.67 2.50 -18.50
CA GLU A 110 -14.47 2.77 -17.72
C GLU A 110 -13.57 3.83 -18.41
N GLU A 111 -13.27 3.64 -19.70
CA GLU A 111 -12.16 4.29 -20.40
C GLU A 111 -12.53 5.64 -21.04
N LEU A 112 -13.82 5.92 -21.24
CA LEU A 112 -14.39 7.17 -21.77
C LEU A 112 -15.38 7.81 -20.78
N SER A 113 -15.14 7.62 -19.48
CA SER A 113 -15.98 8.19 -18.42
C SER A 113 -15.86 9.73 -18.33
N PRO A 114 -16.93 10.47 -17.96
CA PRO A 114 -16.89 11.92 -17.80
C PRO A 114 -15.73 12.43 -16.93
N GLY A 115 -15.10 13.52 -17.36
CA GLY A 115 -13.88 14.06 -16.75
C GLY A 115 -12.58 13.42 -17.25
N THR A 116 -12.65 12.35 -18.03
CA THR A 116 -11.50 11.85 -18.80
C THR A 116 -11.13 12.83 -19.90
N ALA A 117 -9.83 13.04 -20.11
CA ALA A 117 -9.32 13.88 -21.19
C ALA A 117 -9.04 13.05 -22.45
N ILE A 118 -9.34 13.63 -23.61
CA ILE A 118 -9.19 13.01 -24.93
C ILE A 118 -8.53 14.00 -25.90
N GLU A 119 -7.59 13.52 -26.71
CA GLU A 119 -6.93 14.30 -27.75
C GLU A 119 -7.34 13.76 -29.13
N VAL A 120 -7.81 14.64 -30.00
CA VAL A 120 -8.33 14.36 -31.35
C VAL A 120 -7.73 15.38 -32.31
N ASP A 121 -6.98 14.93 -33.32
CA ASP A 121 -6.23 15.79 -34.27
C ASP A 121 -5.29 16.79 -33.57
N GLY A 122 -4.68 16.40 -32.46
CA GLY A 122 -3.85 17.26 -31.61
C GLY A 122 -4.61 18.31 -30.80
N ARG A 123 -5.93 18.44 -30.99
CA ARG A 123 -6.82 19.28 -30.16
C ARG A 123 -7.20 18.52 -28.90
N LYS A 124 -7.11 19.18 -27.76
CA LYS A 124 -7.41 18.60 -26.44
C LYS A 124 -8.84 18.93 -26.01
N ALA A 125 -9.56 17.93 -25.55
CA ALA A 125 -10.96 18.01 -25.15
C ALA A 125 -11.24 17.23 -23.87
N VAL A 126 -12.35 17.57 -23.20
CA VAL A 126 -12.80 16.95 -21.95
C VAL A 126 -14.12 16.23 -22.20
N ILE A 127 -14.21 14.96 -21.83
CA ILE A 127 -15.47 14.20 -21.93
C ILE A 127 -16.45 14.73 -20.88
N VAL A 128 -17.64 15.11 -21.33
CA VAL A 128 -18.73 15.65 -20.51
C VAL A 128 -19.76 14.56 -20.21
N GLU A 129 -20.09 13.72 -21.19
CA GLU A 129 -21.14 12.71 -21.07
C GLU A 129 -20.86 11.49 -21.96
N ILE A 130 -21.43 10.33 -21.61
CA ILE A 130 -21.38 9.07 -22.36
C ILE A 130 -22.79 8.46 -22.45
N GLU A 131 -23.20 8.10 -23.67
CA GLU A 131 -24.47 7.47 -23.99
C GLU A 131 -24.25 6.09 -24.65
N PRO A 132 -24.94 5.02 -24.20
CA PRO A 132 -25.74 4.94 -22.98
C PRO A 132 -24.84 5.06 -21.73
N ALA A 133 -25.36 5.69 -20.66
CA ALA A 133 -24.59 5.96 -19.44
C ALA A 133 -24.10 4.71 -18.69
N THR A 134 -24.73 3.55 -18.89
CA THR A 134 -24.35 2.27 -18.29
C THR A 134 -24.21 1.17 -19.35
N ALA A 135 -23.34 0.19 -19.08
CA ALA A 135 -23.12 -0.96 -19.96
C ALA A 135 -24.40 -1.82 -20.10
N PRO A 136 -24.88 -2.10 -21.33
CA PRO A 136 -26.02 -2.98 -21.55
C PRO A 136 -25.79 -4.38 -20.97
N LYS A 137 -26.79 -4.87 -20.22
CA LYS A 137 -26.78 -6.18 -19.54
C LYS A 137 -26.88 -7.35 -20.50
N ASP A 138 -27.54 -7.13 -21.64
CA ASP A 138 -28.07 -8.18 -22.50
C ASP A 138 -27.14 -8.48 -23.70
N LEU A 139 -27.61 -9.41 -24.54
CA LEU A 139 -26.87 -10.05 -25.64
C LEU A 139 -25.96 -9.11 -26.45
N GLY A 140 -24.76 -9.60 -26.77
CA GLY A 140 -23.79 -8.91 -27.61
C GLY A 140 -24.26 -8.71 -29.05
N ALA A 141 -25.04 -7.65 -29.30
CA ALA A 141 -25.35 -7.15 -30.63
C ALA A 141 -24.11 -6.46 -31.23
N ALA A 142 -23.71 -6.85 -32.44
CA ALA A 142 -22.55 -6.28 -33.15
C ALA A 142 -22.74 -4.81 -33.60
N ASN A 143 -23.93 -4.24 -33.38
CA ASN A 143 -24.29 -2.87 -33.76
C ASN A 143 -24.53 -1.98 -32.53
N LEU A 144 -24.05 -2.37 -31.34
CA LEU A 144 -24.09 -1.49 -30.17
C LEU A 144 -23.18 -0.29 -30.41
N LEU A 145 -23.78 0.90 -30.42
CA LEU A 145 -23.08 2.18 -30.48
C LEU A 145 -22.88 2.75 -29.08
N VAL A 146 -21.76 3.45 -28.89
CA VAL A 146 -21.53 4.35 -27.75
C VAL A 146 -21.13 5.70 -28.30
N THR A 147 -21.84 6.75 -27.91
CA THR A 147 -21.52 8.15 -28.25
C THR A 147 -21.09 8.87 -26.99
N ILE A 148 -20.05 9.68 -27.07
CA ILE A 148 -19.68 10.62 -26.00
C ILE A 148 -19.86 12.05 -26.49
N ARG A 149 -20.13 12.95 -25.56
CA ARG A 149 -20.06 14.40 -25.76
C ARG A 149 -18.81 14.95 -25.09
N ALA A 150 -18.04 15.76 -25.80
CA ALA A 150 -16.78 16.32 -25.31
C ALA A 150 -16.63 17.80 -25.69
N LYS A 151 -16.19 18.64 -24.75
CA LYS A 151 -15.91 20.06 -24.99
C LYS A 151 -14.44 20.24 -25.36
N GLU A 152 -14.15 20.88 -26.50
CA GLU A 152 -12.79 21.28 -26.86
C GLU A 152 -12.34 22.47 -25.99
N ILE A 153 -11.07 22.47 -25.56
CA ILE A 153 -10.54 23.54 -24.71
C ILE A 153 -10.46 24.85 -25.51
N GLY A 154 -11.25 25.86 -25.10
CA GLY A 154 -11.41 27.10 -25.84
C GLY A 154 -12.11 26.93 -27.21
N GLY A 155 -12.84 25.83 -27.41
CA GLY A 155 -13.44 25.46 -28.69
C GLY A 155 -14.86 24.88 -28.57
N PRO A 156 -15.43 24.39 -29.68
CA PRO A 156 -16.79 23.88 -29.74
C PRO A 156 -16.96 22.52 -29.02
N GLU A 157 -18.22 22.18 -28.73
CA GLU A 157 -18.59 20.81 -28.36
C GLU A 157 -18.52 19.89 -29.59
N MET A 158 -18.03 18.67 -29.39
CA MET A 158 -17.97 17.61 -30.39
C MET A 158 -18.56 16.31 -29.82
N SER A 159 -19.25 15.54 -30.67
CA SER A 159 -19.71 14.20 -30.33
C SER A 159 -18.92 13.16 -31.12
N LEU A 160 -18.52 12.09 -30.44
CA LEU A 160 -17.67 11.01 -31.00
C LEU A 160 -18.37 9.67 -30.75
N THR A 161 -18.52 8.85 -31.80
CA THR A 161 -19.24 7.58 -31.75
C THR A 161 -18.33 6.40 -32.09
N TRP A 162 -18.40 5.36 -31.26
CA TRP A 162 -17.78 4.04 -31.48
C TRP A 162 -18.84 2.96 -31.69
N GLN A 163 -18.50 1.93 -32.45
CA GLN A 163 -19.28 0.70 -32.61
C GLN A 163 -18.56 -0.49 -31.95
N GLN A 164 -19.35 -1.39 -31.37
CA GLN A 164 -18.86 -2.62 -30.75
C GLN A 164 -18.48 -3.68 -31.81
N GLU A 165 -17.22 -4.10 -31.83
CA GLU A 165 -16.75 -5.28 -32.55
C GLU A 165 -16.65 -6.49 -31.62
N LEU A 166 -17.06 -7.67 -32.11
CA LEU A 166 -16.96 -8.94 -31.40
C LEU A 166 -16.02 -9.89 -32.15
N GLN A 167 -14.94 -10.33 -31.48
CA GLN A 167 -14.01 -11.34 -32.00
C GLN A 167 -14.18 -12.63 -31.20
N THR A 168 -14.67 -13.70 -31.82
CA THR A 168 -14.68 -15.03 -31.19
C THR A 168 -13.26 -15.53 -30.94
N LEU A 169 -13.03 -16.18 -29.79
CA LEU A 169 -11.72 -16.67 -29.39
C LEU A 169 -11.57 -18.19 -29.54
N ASN A 170 -12.67 -18.94 -29.43
CA ASN A 170 -12.72 -20.39 -29.56
C ASN A 170 -13.48 -20.86 -30.82
N ASP A 171 -13.19 -20.20 -31.96
CA ASP A 171 -13.63 -20.67 -33.28
C ASP A 171 -12.56 -21.53 -33.96
N ARG A 172 -13.03 -22.44 -34.82
CA ARG A 172 -12.22 -23.33 -35.68
C ARG A 172 -11.89 -22.65 -37.01
N VAL A 173 -10.77 -21.91 -37.02
CA VAL A 173 -10.33 -21.13 -38.18
C VAL A 173 -8.98 -21.60 -38.75
N GLU A 174 -8.69 -21.15 -39.96
CA GLU A 174 -7.42 -21.37 -40.65
C GLU A 174 -6.22 -20.74 -39.91
N VAL A 175 -5.02 -21.24 -40.20
CA VAL A 175 -3.78 -20.90 -39.47
C VAL A 175 -3.48 -19.39 -39.43
N GLU A 176 -3.79 -18.64 -40.48
CA GLU A 176 -3.55 -17.19 -40.50
C GLU A 176 -4.51 -16.39 -39.61
N GLU A 177 -5.82 -16.68 -39.67
CA GLU A 177 -6.80 -16.05 -38.80
C GLU A 177 -6.61 -16.51 -37.34
N ARG A 178 -6.15 -17.76 -37.11
CA ARG A 178 -5.73 -18.26 -35.80
C ARG A 178 -4.60 -17.40 -35.21
N ARG A 179 -3.55 -17.13 -36.00
CA ARG A 179 -2.45 -16.20 -35.63
C ARG A 179 -2.98 -14.78 -35.40
N ARG A 180 -3.93 -14.30 -36.20
CA ARG A 180 -4.56 -12.97 -36.05
C ARG A 180 -5.33 -12.85 -34.73
N ILE A 181 -6.18 -13.82 -34.40
CA ILE A 181 -6.97 -13.87 -33.15
C ILE A 181 -6.03 -13.91 -31.94
N VAL A 182 -5.07 -14.83 -31.92
CA VAL A 182 -4.06 -14.95 -30.86
C VAL A 182 -3.28 -13.63 -30.70
N GLY A 183 -2.87 -13.01 -31.81
CA GLY A 183 -2.22 -11.70 -31.81
C GLY A 183 -3.14 -10.57 -31.32
N ARG A 184 -4.45 -10.62 -31.61
CA ARG A 184 -5.44 -9.64 -31.13
C ARG A 184 -5.60 -9.76 -29.61
N VAL A 185 -5.71 -10.98 -29.07
CA VAL A 185 -5.73 -11.24 -27.62
C VAL A 185 -4.46 -10.69 -26.94
N LYS A 186 -3.26 -11.06 -27.43
CA LYS A 186 -1.97 -10.60 -26.85
C LYS A 186 -1.77 -9.07 -26.93
N ARG A 187 -2.49 -8.36 -27.80
CA ARG A 187 -2.42 -6.89 -27.93
C ARG A 187 -3.52 -6.15 -27.17
N GLU A 188 -4.77 -6.58 -27.27
CA GLU A 188 -5.94 -5.77 -26.90
C GLU A 188 -6.57 -6.16 -25.56
N LEU A 189 -6.51 -7.44 -25.19
CA LEU A 189 -7.15 -7.94 -23.97
C LEU A 189 -6.40 -7.48 -22.72
N ARG A 190 -7.09 -6.83 -21.77
CA ARG A 190 -6.50 -6.29 -20.54
C ARG A 190 -7.49 -6.38 -19.38
N VAL A 191 -7.00 -6.23 -18.16
CA VAL A 191 -7.87 -6.01 -16.99
C VAL A 191 -8.68 -4.73 -17.20
N GLY A 192 -10.00 -4.85 -17.06
CA GLY A 192 -11.00 -3.83 -17.44
C GLY A 192 -11.75 -4.11 -18.76
N SER A 193 -11.20 -4.94 -19.65
CA SER A 193 -11.86 -5.29 -20.94
C SER A 193 -13.17 -6.04 -20.74
N HIS A 194 -14.12 -5.81 -21.64
CA HIS A 194 -15.34 -6.61 -21.76
C HIS A 194 -15.09 -7.93 -22.53
N LEU A 195 -15.73 -9.00 -22.07
CA LEU A 195 -15.91 -10.28 -22.75
C LEU A 195 -17.40 -10.62 -22.83
N ILE A 196 -17.77 -11.45 -23.80
CA ILE A 196 -19.01 -12.22 -23.78
C ILE A 196 -18.64 -13.69 -23.51
N ILE A 197 -19.22 -14.27 -22.46
CA ILE A 197 -19.00 -15.66 -22.03
C ILE A 197 -20.37 -16.32 -21.97
N GLU A 198 -20.61 -17.34 -22.80
CA GLU A 198 -21.92 -18.02 -22.91
C GLU A 198 -23.10 -17.06 -23.16
N GLY A 199 -22.86 -16.03 -23.99
CA GLY A 199 -23.82 -14.97 -24.29
C GLY A 199 -23.90 -13.85 -23.24
N ASN A 200 -23.42 -14.06 -22.03
CA ASN A 200 -23.45 -13.08 -20.93
C ASN A 200 -22.29 -12.08 -21.00
N ARG A 201 -22.54 -10.80 -20.73
CA ARG A 201 -21.49 -9.78 -20.68
C ARG A 201 -20.74 -9.81 -19.35
N ALA A 202 -19.41 -9.89 -19.44
CA ALA A 202 -18.48 -9.95 -18.32
C ALA A 202 -17.35 -8.91 -18.46
N ILE A 203 -16.75 -8.53 -17.33
CA ILE A 203 -15.60 -7.61 -17.22
C ILE A 203 -14.43 -8.38 -16.60
N LEU A 204 -13.24 -8.29 -17.19
CA LEU A 204 -12.03 -8.91 -16.63
C LEU A 204 -11.56 -8.21 -15.35
N THR A 205 -11.67 -8.91 -14.23
CA THR A 205 -11.22 -8.47 -12.89
C THR A 205 -9.77 -8.83 -12.61
N ALA A 206 -9.21 -9.85 -13.24
CA ALA A 206 -7.77 -10.12 -13.27
C ALA A 206 -7.38 -10.81 -14.58
N LEU A 207 -6.14 -10.60 -15.04
CA LEU A 207 -5.59 -11.24 -16.24
C LEU A 207 -4.10 -11.50 -16.05
N THR A 208 -3.67 -12.71 -16.41
CA THR A 208 -2.29 -13.14 -16.52
C THR A 208 -2.11 -13.83 -17.87
N LEU A 209 -1.07 -13.45 -18.61
CA LEU A 209 -0.64 -14.12 -19.84
C LEU A 209 0.75 -14.72 -19.58
N THR A 210 0.85 -16.04 -19.60
CA THR A 210 2.08 -16.79 -19.28
C THR A 210 2.59 -17.51 -20.50
N THR A 211 3.85 -17.24 -20.88
CA THR A 211 4.56 -18.01 -21.89
C THR A 211 4.97 -19.37 -21.32
N GLN A 212 4.80 -20.45 -22.08
CA GLN A 212 5.26 -21.78 -21.64
C GLN A 212 6.78 -21.79 -21.37
N ALA A 213 7.19 -22.56 -20.35
CA ALA A 213 8.59 -22.71 -19.99
C ALA A 213 9.40 -23.38 -21.13
N GLY A 214 10.67 -23.01 -21.27
CA GLY A 214 11.53 -23.43 -22.40
C GLY A 214 11.29 -22.62 -23.69
N ALA A 215 10.04 -22.37 -24.06
CA ALA A 215 9.66 -21.69 -25.30
C ALA A 215 9.98 -20.18 -25.36
N ALA A 216 10.48 -19.57 -24.27
CA ALA A 216 10.73 -18.12 -24.16
C ALA A 216 11.83 -17.55 -25.11
N ARG A 217 12.46 -18.39 -25.95
CA ARG A 217 13.36 -17.98 -27.04
C ARG A 217 12.71 -18.02 -28.44
N GLU A 218 11.48 -18.51 -28.56
CA GLU A 218 10.71 -18.45 -29.81
C GLU A 218 10.31 -17.01 -30.16
N ALA A 219 10.23 -16.70 -31.46
CA ALA A 219 9.77 -15.39 -31.95
C ALA A 219 8.30 -15.07 -31.58
N ASN A 220 7.50 -16.10 -31.29
CA ASN A 220 6.17 -16.00 -30.70
C ASN A 220 5.98 -17.23 -29.78
N PRO A 221 6.14 -17.13 -28.45
CA PRO A 221 6.02 -18.28 -27.55
C PRO A 221 4.55 -18.70 -27.28
N PRO A 222 4.26 -19.99 -27.02
CA PRO A 222 2.93 -20.47 -26.69
C PRO A 222 2.45 -19.81 -25.41
N THR A 223 1.25 -19.23 -25.43
CA THR A 223 0.72 -18.45 -24.31
C THR A 223 -0.48 -19.14 -23.68
N THR A 224 -0.41 -19.33 -22.37
CA THR A 224 -1.58 -19.64 -21.55
C THR A 224 -2.16 -18.35 -20.98
N LEU A 225 -3.48 -18.28 -20.96
CA LEU A 225 -4.27 -17.17 -20.43
C LEU A 225 -4.92 -17.66 -19.13
N HIS A 226 -4.74 -16.94 -18.04
CA HIS A 226 -5.52 -17.12 -16.82
C HIS A 226 -6.23 -15.82 -16.48
N ALA A 227 -7.56 -15.84 -16.39
CA ALA A 227 -8.38 -14.67 -16.16
C ALA A 227 -9.42 -14.93 -15.09
N ARG A 228 -9.70 -13.89 -14.29
CA ARG A 228 -10.86 -13.83 -13.39
C ARG A 228 -11.80 -12.75 -13.92
N TYR A 229 -13.10 -12.97 -13.84
CA TYR A 229 -14.09 -12.06 -14.38
C TYR A 229 -15.28 -11.85 -13.44
N SER A 230 -15.97 -10.73 -13.64
CA SER A 230 -17.28 -10.46 -13.06
C SER A 230 -18.30 -10.36 -14.18
N GLY A 231 -19.45 -11.03 -14.08
CA GLY A 231 -20.59 -10.67 -14.90
C GLY A 231 -21.08 -9.25 -14.58
N ILE A 232 -21.87 -8.68 -15.49
CA ILE A 232 -22.70 -7.50 -15.22
C ILE A 232 -24.07 -7.91 -14.66
N SER A 233 -24.58 -9.07 -15.10
CA SER A 233 -25.83 -9.72 -14.66
C SER A 233 -25.64 -11.17 -14.17
N SER A 234 -24.47 -11.77 -14.42
CA SER A 234 -24.12 -13.16 -14.10
C SER A 234 -23.08 -13.26 -12.97
N PRO A 235 -22.95 -14.42 -12.27
CA PRO A 235 -21.95 -14.60 -11.23
C PRO A 235 -20.51 -14.50 -11.76
N HIS A 236 -19.59 -14.20 -10.83
CA HIS A 236 -18.14 -14.20 -11.08
C HIS A 236 -17.63 -15.61 -11.47
N GLY A 237 -16.46 -15.68 -12.08
CA GLY A 237 -15.83 -16.95 -12.42
C GLY A 237 -14.38 -16.81 -12.87
N GLU A 238 -13.77 -17.96 -13.15
CA GLU A 238 -12.39 -18.08 -13.64
C GLU A 238 -12.38 -18.74 -15.03
N LEU A 239 -11.42 -18.31 -15.85
CA LEU A 239 -11.26 -18.76 -17.23
C LEU A 239 -9.78 -19.03 -17.51
N THR A 240 -9.45 -20.26 -17.87
CA THR A 240 -8.10 -20.66 -18.28
C THR A 240 -8.11 -21.05 -19.76
N GLY A 241 -7.34 -20.36 -20.58
CA GLY A 241 -7.19 -20.63 -22.01
C GLY A 241 -5.80 -21.13 -22.37
N GLN A 242 -5.71 -22.11 -23.27
CA GLN A 242 -4.44 -22.51 -23.90
C GLN A 242 -4.46 -22.17 -25.40
N GLU A 243 -3.44 -21.45 -25.86
CA GLU A 243 -3.23 -21.12 -27.29
C GLU A 243 -3.01 -22.40 -28.09
N ASN A 244 -3.88 -22.66 -29.08
CA ASN A 244 -3.71 -23.80 -29.98
C ASN A 244 -2.82 -23.45 -31.17
N ARG A 245 -1.91 -24.37 -31.52
CA ARG A 245 -0.91 -24.25 -32.58
C ARG A 245 -1.02 -25.31 -33.69
N ALA A 246 -1.97 -26.22 -33.61
CA ALA A 246 -2.22 -27.19 -34.67
C ALA A 246 -2.46 -26.47 -36.01
N GLU A 247 -1.82 -26.96 -37.07
CA GLU A 247 -2.02 -26.43 -38.43
C GLU A 247 -3.36 -26.90 -39.04
N SER A 248 -4.03 -27.85 -38.39
CA SER A 248 -5.35 -28.35 -38.77
C SER A 248 -6.48 -27.43 -38.30
N ARG A 249 -7.46 -27.20 -39.18
CA ARG A 249 -8.73 -26.54 -38.88
C ARG A 249 -9.63 -27.37 -37.93
N SER A 250 -9.29 -28.61 -37.61
CA SER A 250 -10.12 -29.51 -36.79
C SER A 250 -10.40 -29.03 -35.37
N GLU A 251 -9.54 -28.18 -34.80
CA GLU A 251 -9.59 -27.74 -33.40
C GLU A 251 -9.77 -26.22 -33.23
N PRO A 252 -10.37 -25.74 -32.12
CA PRO A 252 -10.54 -24.31 -31.85
C PRO A 252 -9.22 -23.58 -31.62
N THR A 253 -9.24 -22.26 -31.81
CA THR A 253 -8.08 -21.35 -31.69
C THR A 253 -7.53 -21.23 -30.27
N TRP A 254 -8.41 -21.28 -29.27
CA TRP A 254 -8.08 -21.37 -27.85
C TRP A 254 -8.91 -22.48 -27.20
N HIS A 255 -8.23 -23.39 -26.50
CA HIS A 255 -8.88 -24.38 -25.66
C HIS A 255 -9.17 -23.75 -24.29
N PHE A 256 -10.44 -23.47 -23.99
CA PHE A 256 -10.85 -22.82 -22.74
C PHE A 256 -11.49 -23.79 -21.74
N LEU A 257 -11.02 -23.70 -20.50
CA LEU A 257 -11.61 -24.29 -19.31
C LEU A 257 -12.20 -23.19 -18.43
N HIS A 258 -13.42 -23.39 -17.95
CA HIS A 258 -14.17 -22.43 -17.15
C HIS A 258 -14.51 -22.99 -15.76
N LYS A 259 -14.50 -22.12 -14.75
CA LYS A 259 -14.91 -22.46 -13.39
C LYS A 259 -15.91 -21.40 -12.88
N PRO A 260 -17.23 -21.73 -12.80
CA PRO A 260 -18.23 -20.84 -12.24
C PRO A 260 -18.14 -20.80 -10.70
N ALA A 261 -18.30 -19.62 -10.10
CA ALA A 261 -18.20 -19.45 -8.64
C ALA A 261 -19.25 -20.25 -7.84
N SER A 262 -20.38 -20.61 -8.46
CA SER A 262 -21.45 -21.43 -7.85
C SER A 262 -21.06 -22.88 -7.55
N GLY A 263 -19.98 -23.39 -8.16
CA GLY A 263 -19.54 -24.79 -7.96
C GLY A 263 -18.74 -25.05 -6.68
N GLY A 264 -18.47 -24.01 -5.87
CA GLY A 264 -17.59 -24.10 -4.70
C GLY A 264 -16.12 -24.33 -5.05
N ALA A 265 -15.26 -24.47 -4.04
CA ALA A 265 -13.81 -24.62 -4.25
C ALA A 265 -13.44 -25.88 -5.05
N ASN A 266 -14.24 -26.94 -4.94
CA ASN A 266 -13.95 -28.27 -5.49
C ASN A 266 -14.59 -28.55 -6.86
N SER A 267 -15.24 -27.58 -7.52
CA SER A 267 -15.70 -27.79 -8.89
C SER A 267 -14.51 -27.97 -9.84
N ASN A 268 -14.56 -29.05 -10.63
CA ASN A 268 -13.64 -29.26 -11.74
C ASN A 268 -13.95 -28.23 -12.85
N PRO A 269 -12.93 -27.63 -13.49
CA PRO A 269 -13.14 -26.77 -14.64
C PRO A 269 -13.83 -27.53 -15.78
N GLN A 270 -14.80 -26.90 -16.43
CA GLN A 270 -15.57 -27.46 -17.55
C GLN A 270 -15.00 -26.95 -18.87
N THR A 271 -14.96 -27.81 -19.88
CA THR A 271 -14.54 -27.43 -21.24
C THR A 271 -15.62 -26.60 -21.91
N MET A 272 -15.24 -25.42 -22.40
CA MET A 272 -16.15 -24.50 -23.07
C MET A 272 -16.47 -25.00 -24.48
N ALA A 273 -17.77 -24.97 -24.85
CA ALA A 273 -18.19 -25.24 -26.22
C ALA A 273 -17.55 -24.24 -27.21
N ASP A 274 -17.36 -24.64 -28.47
CA ASP A 274 -16.88 -23.74 -29.52
C ASP A 274 -17.77 -22.50 -29.67
N SER A 275 -17.20 -21.40 -30.16
CA SER A 275 -17.86 -20.09 -30.35
C SER A 275 -18.42 -19.39 -29.09
N SER A 276 -18.35 -20.02 -27.91
CA SER A 276 -18.97 -19.51 -26.67
C SER A 276 -18.31 -18.26 -26.06
N ILE A 277 -17.06 -17.95 -26.44
CA ILE A 277 -16.28 -16.84 -25.87
C ILE A 277 -15.92 -15.83 -26.95
N ARG A 278 -16.40 -14.60 -26.79
CA ARG A 278 -16.13 -13.47 -27.70
C ARG A 278 -15.48 -12.31 -26.94
N MET A 279 -14.35 -11.83 -27.43
CA MET A 279 -13.71 -10.61 -26.97
C MET A 279 -14.46 -9.39 -27.51
N VAL A 280 -14.73 -8.42 -26.64
CA VAL A 280 -15.38 -7.16 -27.02
C VAL A 280 -14.30 -6.09 -27.27
N THR A 281 -14.41 -5.42 -28.40
CA THR A 281 -13.53 -4.33 -28.84
C THR A 281 -14.36 -3.22 -29.48
N TRP A 282 -13.76 -2.07 -29.75
CA TRP A 282 -14.50 -0.90 -30.23
C TRP A 282 -13.75 -0.18 -31.36
N SER A 283 -14.39 0.01 -32.50
CA SER A 283 -13.92 0.83 -33.61
C SER A 283 -14.60 2.19 -33.62
N PHE A 284 -13.87 3.22 -34.02
CA PHE A 284 -14.39 4.58 -34.15
C PHE A 284 -15.16 4.72 -35.48
N VAL A 285 -16.33 5.37 -35.45
CA VAL A 285 -17.25 5.43 -36.61
C VAL A 285 -17.53 6.86 -37.07
N ARG A 286 -17.83 7.80 -36.16
CA ARG A 286 -18.30 9.14 -36.54
C ARG A 286 -17.87 10.22 -35.56
N ARG A 287 -17.57 11.41 -36.11
CA ARG A 287 -17.44 12.68 -35.38
C ARG A 287 -18.48 13.68 -35.88
N THR A 288 -19.02 14.47 -34.97
CA THR A 288 -19.65 15.76 -35.26
C THR A 288 -18.98 16.87 -34.44
N ILE A 289 -18.97 18.09 -34.95
CA ILE A 289 -18.45 19.29 -34.29
C ILE A 289 -19.52 20.37 -34.44
N ALA A 290 -19.99 20.96 -33.33
CA ALA A 290 -21.11 21.92 -33.33
C ALA A 290 -22.31 21.45 -34.18
N GLY A 291 -22.69 20.16 -34.03
CA GLY A 291 -23.78 19.52 -34.77
C GLY A 291 -23.49 19.11 -36.23
N LYS A 292 -22.42 19.63 -36.86
CA LYS A 292 -22.05 19.31 -38.25
C LYS A 292 -21.17 18.05 -38.31
N PRO A 293 -21.30 17.18 -39.35
CA PRO A 293 -20.38 16.05 -39.53
C PRO A 293 -18.94 16.53 -39.75
N GLY A 294 -17.97 15.77 -39.25
CA GLY A 294 -16.57 15.94 -39.65
C GLY A 294 -16.32 15.50 -41.10
N PRO A 295 -15.14 15.78 -41.67
CA PRO A 295 -14.77 15.33 -43.01
C PRO A 295 -14.81 13.79 -43.11
N GLU A 296 -15.43 13.28 -44.16
CA GLU A 296 -15.57 11.84 -44.40
C GLU A 296 -14.23 11.18 -44.73
N GLY A 297 -14.10 9.90 -44.38
CA GLY A 297 -12.90 9.10 -44.66
C GLY A 297 -11.72 9.26 -43.68
N VAL A 298 -11.76 10.22 -42.74
CA VAL A 298 -10.66 10.41 -41.76
C VAL A 298 -10.73 9.37 -40.63
N THR A 299 -9.80 8.41 -40.63
CA THR A 299 -9.63 7.40 -39.58
C THR A 299 -8.96 8.00 -38.32
N LEU A 300 -9.76 8.71 -37.53
CA LEU A 300 -9.33 9.29 -36.26
C LEU A 300 -8.82 8.19 -35.30
N SER A 301 -7.61 8.40 -34.76
CA SER A 301 -7.02 7.58 -33.71
C SER A 301 -6.99 8.39 -32.40
N PRO A 302 -8.14 8.52 -31.69
CA PRO A 302 -8.24 9.34 -30.49
C PRO A 302 -7.32 8.82 -29.40
N ILE A 303 -6.62 9.76 -28.76
CA ILE A 303 -5.66 9.50 -27.69
C ILE A 303 -6.39 9.74 -26.36
N ILE A 304 -6.63 8.68 -25.62
CA ILE A 304 -7.43 8.72 -24.38
C ILE A 304 -6.48 8.70 -23.19
N ILE A 305 -6.64 9.66 -22.28
CA ILE A 305 -5.77 9.81 -21.10
C ILE A 305 -6.53 9.39 -19.83
N HIS A 306 -6.88 8.11 -19.76
CA HIS A 306 -7.59 7.54 -18.62
C HIS A 306 -6.71 7.53 -17.35
N ARG A 307 -7.32 7.91 -16.23
CA ARG A 307 -6.74 7.89 -14.89
C ARG A 307 -7.59 7.11 -13.92
N ARG A 308 -6.98 6.43 -12.94
CA ARG A 308 -7.73 5.73 -11.88
C ARG A 308 -6.91 5.55 -10.60
N ARG A 309 -7.54 5.82 -9.47
CA ARG A 309 -6.97 5.57 -8.14
C ARG A 309 -7.08 4.09 -7.78
N GLY A 310 -6.04 3.56 -7.14
CA GLY A 310 -5.97 2.18 -6.67
C GLY A 310 -5.15 2.05 -5.39
N LEU A 311 -4.90 0.82 -4.97
CA LEU A 311 -4.20 0.50 -3.73
C LEU A 311 -3.27 -0.71 -3.92
N VAL A 312 -2.02 -0.61 -3.48
CA VAL A 312 -1.06 -1.75 -3.52
C VAL A 312 -1.53 -2.88 -2.61
N THR A 313 -1.63 -4.09 -3.17
CA THR A 313 -2.00 -5.33 -2.47
C THR A 313 -0.86 -6.33 -2.33
N ARG A 314 0.14 -6.30 -3.21
CA ARG A 314 1.31 -7.19 -3.16
C ARG A 314 2.55 -6.46 -3.64
N ILE A 315 3.69 -6.77 -3.02
CA ILE A 315 5.02 -6.34 -3.47
C ILE A 315 5.90 -7.57 -3.43
N GLU A 316 6.48 -7.94 -4.56
CA GLU A 316 7.41 -9.05 -4.70
C GLU A 316 8.75 -8.56 -5.24
N ALA A 317 9.83 -9.00 -4.60
CA ALA A 317 11.21 -8.79 -5.02
C ALA A 317 11.96 -10.10 -4.75
N PRO A 318 12.21 -10.94 -5.77
CA PRO A 318 12.95 -12.18 -5.60
C PRO A 318 14.33 -11.91 -4.99
N VAL A 319 14.77 -12.78 -4.07
CA VAL A 319 16.12 -12.70 -3.50
C VAL A 319 17.16 -13.07 -4.57
N ASP A 320 16.83 -14.05 -5.41
CA ASP A 320 17.74 -14.65 -6.38
C ASP A 320 17.77 -13.90 -7.74
N ASP A 321 16.73 -13.12 -8.07
CA ASP A 321 16.80 -12.09 -9.12
C ASP A 321 16.50 -10.71 -8.56
N SER A 322 17.58 -10.06 -8.10
CA SER A 322 17.54 -8.69 -7.60
C SER A 322 17.08 -7.64 -8.64
N ASN A 323 17.03 -7.98 -9.93
CA ASN A 323 16.68 -7.07 -11.02
C ASN A 323 15.17 -7.03 -11.34
N VAL A 324 14.33 -7.77 -10.63
CA VAL A 324 12.88 -7.80 -10.87
C VAL A 324 12.11 -7.31 -9.64
N ALA A 325 11.07 -6.52 -9.88
CA ALA A 325 10.09 -6.12 -8.89
C ALA A 325 8.69 -6.22 -9.49
N ARG A 326 7.78 -6.93 -8.81
CA ARG A 326 6.38 -7.10 -9.21
C ARG A 326 5.48 -6.45 -8.17
N ILE A 327 4.58 -5.58 -8.60
CA ILE A 327 3.61 -4.92 -7.73
C ILE A 327 2.21 -5.28 -8.21
N GLU A 328 1.39 -5.78 -7.31
CA GLU A 328 -0.04 -5.98 -7.54
C GLU A 328 -0.80 -4.81 -6.90
N ALA A 329 -1.80 -4.28 -7.60
CA ALA A 329 -2.68 -3.25 -7.06
C ALA A 329 -4.13 -3.47 -7.49
N GLN A 330 -5.05 -3.12 -6.59
CA GLN A 330 -6.49 -3.19 -6.77
C GLN A 330 -7.08 -1.81 -7.07
N PHE A 331 -8.04 -1.76 -8.00
CA PHE A 331 -8.72 -0.55 -8.46
C PHE A 331 -10.24 -0.79 -8.43
N SER A 332 -11.01 0.09 -7.79
CA SER A 332 -12.48 0.03 -7.74
C SER A 332 -13.12 0.61 -9.00
N PHE A 333 -14.27 0.08 -9.42
CA PHE A 333 -15.17 0.64 -10.47
C PHE A 333 -16.53 -0.07 -10.40
N GLU A 334 -17.64 0.69 -10.30
CA GLU A 334 -19.01 0.14 -10.17
C GLU A 334 -19.13 -0.99 -9.12
N GLY A 335 -18.53 -0.80 -7.94
CA GLY A 335 -18.49 -1.82 -6.87
C GLY A 335 -17.55 -3.02 -7.14
N ARG A 336 -17.03 -3.18 -8.36
CA ARG A 336 -16.13 -4.28 -8.74
C ARG A 336 -14.67 -3.94 -8.42
N VAL A 337 -13.90 -4.95 -8.01
CA VAL A 337 -12.46 -4.84 -7.75
C VAL A 337 -11.70 -5.40 -8.95
N LEU A 338 -10.90 -4.55 -9.60
CA LEU A 338 -9.98 -4.97 -10.67
C LEU A 338 -8.55 -5.05 -10.12
N THR A 339 -7.94 -6.23 -10.22
CA THR A 339 -6.57 -6.51 -9.78
C THR A 339 -5.63 -6.46 -10.98
N ARG A 340 -4.68 -5.52 -10.97
CA ARG A 340 -3.64 -5.38 -12.00
C ARG A 340 -2.25 -5.68 -11.41
N THR A 341 -1.45 -6.41 -12.18
CA THR A 341 -0.04 -6.68 -11.90
C THR A 341 0.82 -5.79 -12.78
N PHE A 342 1.87 -5.21 -12.20
CA PHE A 342 2.84 -4.36 -12.86
C PHE A 342 4.25 -4.92 -12.62
N ASP A 343 4.97 -5.21 -13.70
CA ASP A 343 6.32 -5.78 -13.64
C ASP A 343 7.36 -4.72 -14.02
N TRP A 344 8.29 -4.43 -13.11
CA TRP A 344 9.49 -3.65 -13.39
C TRP A 344 10.69 -4.56 -13.56
N LYS A 345 11.54 -4.23 -14.53
CA LYS A 345 12.90 -4.77 -14.61
C LYS A 345 13.91 -3.64 -14.39
N LEU A 346 14.98 -3.95 -13.66
CA LEU A 346 16.15 -3.11 -13.50
C LEU A 346 16.99 -3.20 -14.78
N SER A 347 17.12 -2.08 -15.51
CA SER A 347 17.88 -1.95 -16.75
C SER A 347 19.19 -1.19 -16.52
N ARG A 348 20.04 -1.15 -17.55
CA ARG A 348 21.06 -0.12 -17.71
C ARG A 348 20.67 0.72 -18.91
N ASN A 349 20.54 2.04 -18.73
CA ASN A 349 20.32 2.96 -19.84
C ASN A 349 21.63 3.21 -20.63
N ALA A 350 21.55 4.00 -21.70
CA ALA A 350 22.70 4.35 -22.54
C ALA A 350 23.85 5.04 -21.76
N SER A 351 23.57 5.75 -20.66
CA SER A 351 24.59 6.34 -19.77
C SER A 351 25.09 5.38 -18.68
N ARG A 352 24.91 4.06 -18.87
CA ARG A 352 25.21 2.96 -17.94
C ARG A 352 24.53 3.04 -16.56
N LYS A 353 23.69 4.06 -16.32
CA LYS A 353 22.93 4.25 -15.08
C LYS A 353 21.88 3.15 -14.95
N VAL A 354 21.79 2.62 -13.74
CA VAL A 354 20.87 1.54 -13.38
C VAL A 354 19.51 2.15 -13.01
N LEU A 355 18.43 1.74 -13.68
CA LEU A 355 17.10 2.33 -13.54
C LEU A 355 16.00 1.26 -13.56
N TRP A 356 14.89 1.51 -12.87
CA TRP A 356 13.72 0.64 -12.92
C TRP A 356 12.81 1.00 -14.10
N GLU A 357 12.66 0.09 -15.06
CA GLU A 357 11.75 0.21 -16.21
C GLU A 357 10.48 -0.61 -15.98
N LEU A 358 9.33 0.06 -15.97
CA LEU A 358 8.03 -0.60 -16.02
C LEU A 358 7.84 -1.24 -17.41
N ARG A 359 7.38 -2.48 -17.44
CA ARG A 359 6.91 -3.16 -18.65
C ARG A 359 5.42 -2.86 -18.86
N PRO A 360 5.02 -1.98 -19.80
CA PRO A 360 3.61 -1.73 -20.09
C PRO A 360 2.96 -2.91 -20.81
N HIS A 361 1.64 -3.00 -20.75
CA HIS A 361 0.89 -3.93 -21.59
C HIS A 361 0.86 -3.44 -23.05
N PRO A 362 0.91 -4.31 -24.09
CA PRO A 362 1.00 -3.87 -25.49
C PRO A 362 -0.16 -2.98 -26.01
N SER A 363 -1.28 -2.87 -25.29
CA SER A 363 -2.39 -1.95 -25.59
C SER A 363 -2.20 -0.53 -25.05
N GLU A 364 -1.28 -0.34 -24.09
CA GLU A 364 -1.15 0.88 -23.29
C GLU A 364 0.15 1.60 -23.70
N THR A 365 0.05 2.50 -24.69
CA THR A 365 1.16 3.20 -25.36
C THR A 365 2.07 3.97 -24.40
N TYR A 366 1.52 4.40 -23.27
CA TYR A 366 2.26 5.01 -22.19
C TYR A 366 1.57 4.71 -20.86
N VAL A 367 2.33 4.28 -19.85
CA VAL A 367 1.81 3.98 -18.51
C VAL A 367 2.69 4.68 -17.48
N LEU A 368 2.05 5.45 -16.60
CA LEU A 368 2.66 5.98 -15.39
C LEU A 368 1.90 5.52 -14.15
N VAL A 369 2.68 5.20 -13.13
CA VAL A 369 2.21 4.95 -11.77
C VAL A 369 2.76 6.06 -10.89
N TYR A 370 1.88 6.71 -10.13
CA TYR A 370 2.25 7.68 -9.11
C TYR A 370 1.82 7.15 -7.74
N ALA A 371 2.67 7.31 -6.74
CA ALA A 371 2.33 7.08 -5.34
C ALA A 371 1.58 8.29 -4.80
N VAL A 372 0.38 8.09 -4.26
CA VAL A 372 -0.42 9.18 -3.68
C VAL A 372 0.21 9.64 -2.36
N ASN A 373 0.54 10.92 -2.25
CA ASN A 373 1.18 11.49 -1.06
C ASN A 373 0.14 11.72 0.04
N ASP A 374 -1.00 12.35 -0.28
CA ASP A 374 -2.15 12.49 0.63
C ASP A 374 -3.35 11.66 0.13
N PRO A 375 -3.73 10.57 0.82
CA PRO A 375 -4.89 9.77 0.45
C PRO A 375 -6.23 10.38 0.89
N ASN A 376 -6.23 11.47 1.67
CA ASN A 376 -7.44 12.14 2.12
C ASN A 376 -8.08 13.00 1.00
N ILE A 377 -7.39 13.15 -0.14
CA ILE A 377 -7.82 13.94 -1.29
C ILE A 377 -8.35 13.02 -2.41
N ARG A 378 -9.48 13.38 -3.00
CA ARG A 378 -10.03 12.75 -4.21
C ARG A 378 -9.40 13.39 -5.44
N PHE A 379 -8.63 12.58 -6.17
CA PHE A 379 -8.13 12.90 -7.52
C PHE A 379 -9.22 12.73 -8.58
N GLN A 380 -10.44 13.18 -8.26
CA GLN A 380 -11.56 13.17 -9.18
C GLN A 380 -11.48 14.46 -10.01
N VAL A 381 -11.28 14.28 -11.31
CA VAL A 381 -11.28 15.37 -12.28
C VAL A 381 -12.68 15.40 -12.87
N THR A 382 -13.49 16.40 -12.52
CA THR A 382 -14.83 16.56 -13.11
C THR A 382 -14.73 17.28 -14.45
N PRO A 383 -15.70 17.11 -15.38
CA PRO A 383 -15.72 17.87 -16.62
C PRO A 383 -15.60 19.37 -16.36
N ARG A 384 -16.41 19.91 -15.43
CA ARG A 384 -16.42 21.32 -15.04
C ARG A 384 -15.07 21.81 -14.53
N SER A 385 -14.51 21.18 -13.50
CA SER A 385 -13.25 21.66 -12.90
C SER A 385 -12.06 21.58 -13.86
N LEU A 386 -12.09 20.66 -14.83
CA LEU A 386 -11.08 20.60 -15.88
C LEU A 386 -11.31 21.65 -16.97
N ILE A 387 -12.55 21.95 -17.34
CA ILE A 387 -12.89 23.00 -18.31
C ILE A 387 -12.54 24.39 -17.75
N GLU A 388 -12.94 24.68 -16.51
CA GLU A 388 -12.73 25.96 -15.83
C GLU A 388 -11.23 26.27 -15.63
N ALA A 389 -10.45 25.30 -15.15
CA ALA A 389 -9.00 25.45 -15.00
C ALA A 389 -8.27 25.62 -16.34
N ASN A 390 -8.80 25.05 -17.42
CA ASN A 390 -8.29 25.25 -18.78
C ASN A 390 -8.64 26.62 -19.34
N GLU A 391 -9.86 27.11 -19.11
CA GLU A 391 -10.31 28.43 -19.57
C GLU A 391 -9.51 29.53 -18.86
N ASN A 392 -9.27 29.41 -17.55
CA ASN A 392 -8.43 30.34 -16.78
C ASN A 392 -6.94 30.27 -17.19
N ALA A 393 -6.42 29.07 -17.51
CA ALA A 393 -5.07 28.92 -18.04
C ALA A 393 -4.93 29.53 -19.45
N MET A 394 -5.94 29.35 -20.32
CA MET A 394 -5.99 29.97 -21.65
C MET A 394 -6.09 31.49 -21.58
N ALA A 395 -6.91 32.05 -20.69
CA ALA A 395 -6.99 33.49 -20.46
C ALA A 395 -5.65 34.06 -19.97
N SER A 396 -4.97 33.37 -19.05
CA SER A 396 -3.63 33.72 -18.58
C SER A 396 -2.58 33.69 -19.71
N LEU A 397 -2.68 32.71 -20.62
CA LEU A 397 -1.79 32.61 -21.79
C LEU A 397 -2.13 33.61 -22.90
N GLN A 398 -3.36 34.13 -22.95
CA GLN A 398 -3.78 35.19 -23.85
C GLN A 398 -3.33 36.57 -23.36
N SER A 399 -3.48 36.87 -22.05
CA SER A 399 -3.00 38.15 -21.50
C SER A 399 -1.47 38.29 -21.58
N MET A 400 -0.72 37.19 -21.45
CA MET A 400 0.74 37.19 -21.72
C MET A 400 1.12 37.32 -23.21
N ARG A 401 0.14 37.38 -24.12
CA ARG A 401 0.37 37.39 -25.58
C ARG A 401 0.11 38.76 -26.23
N ASP A 402 -0.55 39.68 -25.53
CA ASP A 402 -0.80 41.05 -25.99
C ASP A 402 0.21 42.04 -25.36
N PRO A 403 1.26 42.46 -26.09
CA PRO A 403 2.24 43.43 -25.59
C PRO A 403 1.70 44.88 -25.55
N ASN A 404 0.47 45.11 -26.02
CA ASN A 404 -0.16 46.42 -26.16
C ASN A 404 -1.36 46.65 -25.22
N ALA A 405 -1.67 45.70 -24.32
CA ALA A 405 -2.71 45.91 -23.30
C ALA A 405 -2.25 46.99 -22.31
N GLU A 406 -2.89 48.17 -22.37
CA GLU A 406 -2.67 49.34 -21.52
C GLU A 406 -1.24 49.93 -21.51
N ARG A 407 -0.83 50.46 -22.67
CA ARG A 407 -0.21 51.80 -22.66
C ARG A 407 -1.32 52.85 -22.85
N PRO A 408 -1.45 53.85 -21.97
CA PRO A 408 -2.22 55.05 -22.28
C PRO A 408 -1.53 55.80 -23.42
N ASP A 409 -2.32 56.38 -24.33
CA ASP A 409 -1.79 57.16 -25.44
C ASP A 409 -1.15 58.47 -24.91
N SER A 410 0.16 58.59 -25.11
CA SER A 410 0.91 59.84 -24.97
C SER A 410 2.03 59.85 -26.01
N GLU A 411 1.68 60.22 -27.24
CA GLU A 411 2.67 60.72 -28.19
C GLU A 411 3.14 62.08 -27.70
N GLU A 412 4.41 62.21 -27.30
CA GLU A 412 5.30 63.35 -27.60
C GLU A 412 6.70 63.13 -26.97
N ASP A 413 7.71 63.67 -27.65
CA ASP A 413 9.05 64.05 -27.18
C ASP A 413 9.91 63.09 -26.31
N SER A 414 10.69 62.24 -27.00
CA SER A 414 12.14 62.17 -26.75
C SER A 414 12.91 61.57 -27.94
N GLU A 415 13.76 62.37 -28.60
CA GLU A 415 14.86 61.85 -29.43
C GLU A 415 16.03 61.33 -28.54
N ASP A 416 17.12 60.89 -29.14
CA ASP A 416 18.38 60.42 -28.49
C ASP A 416 18.34 59.15 -27.60
N ILE A 417 18.21 57.97 -28.24
CA ILE A 417 18.83 56.72 -27.72
C ILE A 417 19.57 55.97 -28.87
N PRO A 418 20.86 55.56 -28.72
CA PRO A 418 21.61 54.96 -29.82
C PRO A 418 21.19 53.52 -30.22
N ASN A 419 20.77 53.38 -31.48
CA ASN A 419 21.03 52.23 -32.38
C ASN A 419 21.01 50.79 -31.78
N PHE A 420 19.88 50.38 -31.20
CA PHE A 420 19.67 49.00 -30.71
C PHE A 420 19.76 47.93 -31.82
N LYS A 421 20.63 46.93 -31.65
CA LYS A 421 20.73 45.76 -32.55
C LYS A 421 19.50 44.84 -32.42
N LYS A 422 18.48 45.09 -33.27
CA LYS A 422 17.22 44.31 -33.37
C LYS A 422 17.38 42.78 -33.52
N GLY A 423 18.55 42.27 -33.89
CA GLY A 423 18.83 40.83 -33.99
C GLY A 423 18.93 40.12 -32.64
N ASP A 424 19.65 40.70 -31.69
CA ASP A 424 19.94 40.03 -30.40
C ASP A 424 18.73 40.05 -29.47
N ALA A 425 17.92 41.10 -29.50
CA ALA A 425 16.63 41.16 -28.80
C ALA A 425 15.70 40.00 -29.20
N LYS A 426 15.52 39.76 -30.52
CA LYS A 426 14.73 38.61 -31.01
C LYS A 426 15.30 37.26 -30.59
N LYS A 427 16.63 37.14 -30.48
CA LYS A 427 17.30 35.91 -30.00
C LYS A 427 17.08 35.70 -28.50
N HIS A 428 17.09 36.76 -27.70
CA HIS A 428 16.78 36.71 -26.27
C HIS A 428 15.28 36.44 -26.03
N GLU A 429 14.40 37.04 -26.82
CA GLU A 429 12.95 36.79 -26.80
C GLU A 429 12.63 35.34 -27.20
N ALA A 430 13.29 34.78 -28.21
CA ALA A 430 13.19 33.36 -28.57
C ALA A 430 13.69 32.43 -27.46
N ASN A 431 14.81 32.79 -26.80
CA ASN A 431 15.30 32.05 -25.63
C ASN A 431 14.33 32.13 -24.44
N LEU A 432 13.73 33.30 -24.17
CA LEU A 432 12.66 33.43 -23.18
C LEU A 432 11.45 32.58 -23.55
N LYS A 433 11.01 32.61 -24.81
CA LYS A 433 9.90 31.78 -25.29
C LYS A 433 10.18 30.29 -25.14
N ASN A 434 11.40 29.83 -25.41
CA ASN A 434 11.83 28.45 -25.14
C ASN A 434 11.84 28.10 -23.64
N LEU A 435 12.16 29.07 -22.77
CA LEU A 435 12.14 28.90 -21.31
C LEU A 435 10.72 28.96 -20.71
N VAL A 436 9.79 29.68 -21.36
CA VAL A 436 8.39 29.88 -20.93
C VAL A 436 7.45 28.78 -21.45
N HIS A 437 7.60 28.36 -22.71
CA HIS A 437 6.68 27.40 -23.35
C HIS A 437 7.08 25.93 -23.14
N GLY A 438 8.16 25.66 -22.39
CA GLY A 438 8.55 24.32 -21.99
C GLY A 438 8.85 23.34 -23.13
N GLN A 439 9.25 23.81 -24.32
CA GLN A 439 9.49 22.93 -25.48
C GLN A 439 10.66 21.98 -25.21
N THR A 440 10.34 20.69 -25.08
CA THR A 440 11.28 19.62 -24.70
C THR A 440 12.06 19.09 -25.90
N THR A 441 13.08 19.83 -26.35
CA THR A 441 14.17 19.20 -27.10
C THR A 441 14.99 18.31 -26.15
N PRO A 442 15.45 17.12 -26.59
CA PRO A 442 16.03 16.11 -25.70
C PRO A 442 17.41 16.46 -25.12
N THR A 443 17.95 17.63 -25.45
CA THR A 443 19.24 18.16 -24.99
C THR A 443 19.15 19.04 -23.74
N ASN A 444 17.97 19.56 -23.41
CA ASN A 444 17.80 20.68 -22.48
C ASN A 444 17.98 20.24 -21.00
N THR A 445 19.20 20.36 -20.47
CA THR A 445 19.54 20.01 -19.07
C THR A 445 19.44 21.20 -18.13
N VAL A 446 19.30 20.94 -16.82
CA VAL A 446 19.32 21.99 -15.78
C VAL A 446 20.65 22.79 -15.81
N GLU A 447 21.78 22.18 -16.18
CA GLU A 447 23.03 22.92 -16.39
C GLU A 447 22.98 23.85 -17.62
N GLN A 448 22.31 23.47 -18.71
CA GLN A 448 22.10 24.38 -19.86
C GLN A 448 21.14 25.51 -19.50
N GLN A 449 20.07 25.20 -18.76
CA GLN A 449 19.09 26.20 -18.33
C GLN A 449 19.70 27.22 -17.35
N LEU A 450 20.58 26.78 -16.43
CA LEU A 450 21.36 27.70 -15.60
C LEU A 450 22.28 28.59 -16.44
N ARG A 451 23.00 28.05 -17.43
CA ARG A 451 23.81 28.87 -18.36
C ARG A 451 22.96 29.86 -19.18
N ILE A 452 21.73 29.52 -19.54
CA ILE A 452 20.79 30.44 -20.20
C ILE A 452 20.40 31.58 -19.24
N LEU A 453 20.22 31.27 -17.95
CA LEU A 453 19.90 32.26 -16.92
C LEU A 453 21.09 33.19 -16.62
N ASP A 454 22.32 32.66 -16.60
CA ASP A 454 23.56 33.45 -16.50
C ASP A 454 23.69 34.40 -17.71
N ASN A 455 23.52 33.87 -18.94
CA ASN A 455 23.54 34.70 -20.17
C ASN A 455 22.48 35.81 -20.16
N ILE A 456 21.29 35.57 -19.59
CA ILE A 456 20.25 36.62 -19.43
C ILE A 456 20.69 37.65 -18.38
N TYR A 457 21.36 37.23 -17.31
CA TYR A 457 21.86 38.12 -16.27
C TYR A 457 22.97 39.06 -16.77
N ASP A 458 23.84 38.56 -17.65
CA ASP A 458 24.96 39.33 -18.21
C ASP A 458 24.57 40.17 -19.44
N SER A 459 23.37 39.96 -20.02
CA SER A 459 22.84 40.73 -21.16
C SER A 459 22.27 42.11 -20.79
N ASP A 460 21.95 42.96 -21.76
CA ASP A 460 21.26 44.25 -21.56
C ASP A 460 19.74 44.13 -21.23
N ALA A 461 19.29 42.96 -20.77
CA ALA A 461 17.90 42.75 -20.36
C ALA A 461 17.48 43.65 -19.18
N SER A 462 16.21 44.07 -19.15
CA SER A 462 15.71 44.95 -18.08
C SER A 462 15.82 44.31 -16.69
N ALA A 463 15.90 45.15 -15.65
CA ALA A 463 16.02 44.69 -14.26
C ALA A 463 14.90 43.70 -13.87
N ILE A 464 13.67 43.94 -14.34
CA ILE A 464 12.51 43.06 -14.14
C ILE A 464 12.77 41.67 -14.75
N ILE A 465 13.27 41.59 -15.99
CA ILE A 465 13.60 40.31 -16.65
C ILE A 465 14.73 39.58 -15.90
N LYS A 466 15.75 40.31 -15.42
CA LYS A 466 16.83 39.73 -14.62
C LYS A 466 16.37 39.23 -13.24
N VAL A 467 15.40 39.88 -12.61
CA VAL A 467 14.76 39.43 -11.36
C VAL A 467 13.89 38.20 -11.60
N GLU A 468 13.11 38.19 -12.67
CA GLU A 468 12.24 37.07 -13.04
C GLU A 468 13.05 35.82 -13.45
N ALA A 469 14.19 36.01 -14.13
CA ALA A 469 15.17 34.96 -14.36
C ALA A 469 15.74 34.41 -13.02
N LYS A 470 16.15 35.28 -12.09
CA LYS A 470 16.62 34.87 -10.75
C LYS A 470 15.55 34.10 -9.95
N ARG A 471 14.27 34.51 -10.01
CA ARG A 471 13.14 33.77 -9.41
C ARG A 471 13.04 32.35 -9.97
N LYS A 472 13.05 32.19 -11.29
CA LYS A 472 13.01 30.89 -11.97
C LYS A 472 14.22 30.02 -11.64
N ALA A 473 15.42 30.59 -11.58
CA ALA A 473 16.64 29.90 -11.15
C ALA A 473 16.51 29.27 -9.75
N VAL A 474 15.97 30.03 -8.78
CA VAL A 474 15.77 29.57 -7.40
C VAL A 474 14.74 28.43 -7.32
N ILE A 475 13.61 28.55 -8.02
CA ILE A 475 12.60 27.47 -8.12
C ILE A 475 13.24 26.18 -8.66
N MET A 476 14.01 26.29 -9.75
CA MET A 476 14.63 25.14 -10.40
C MET A 476 15.68 24.45 -9.52
N LEU A 477 16.46 25.23 -8.76
CA LEU A 477 17.42 24.70 -7.78
C LEU A 477 16.71 24.01 -6.60
N ALA A 478 15.65 24.62 -6.06
CA ALA A 478 14.86 24.03 -4.98
C ALA A 478 14.28 22.67 -5.39
N GLN A 479 13.62 22.61 -6.55
CA GLN A 479 13.10 21.37 -7.14
C GLN A 479 14.21 20.37 -7.51
N ARG A 480 15.41 20.82 -7.94
CA ARG A 480 16.56 19.92 -8.18
C ARG A 480 16.92 19.17 -6.89
N TYR A 481 17.00 19.90 -5.77
CA TYR A 481 17.31 19.30 -4.48
C TYR A 481 16.17 18.43 -3.93
N GLU A 482 14.89 18.81 -4.08
CA GLU A 482 13.74 17.93 -3.75
C GLU A 482 13.85 16.57 -4.45
N ARG A 483 14.08 16.60 -5.78
CA ARG A 483 14.17 15.38 -6.59
C ARG A 483 15.41 14.54 -6.25
N GLN A 484 16.50 15.16 -5.81
CA GLN A 484 17.67 14.44 -5.26
C GLN A 484 17.38 13.81 -3.90
N ALA A 485 16.67 14.49 -2.99
CA ALA A 485 16.26 13.94 -1.70
C ALA A 485 15.30 12.75 -1.88
N VAL A 486 14.23 12.91 -2.67
CA VAL A 486 13.25 11.83 -2.97
C VAL A 486 13.93 10.61 -3.59
N HIS A 487 14.90 10.81 -4.50
CA HIS A 487 15.66 9.72 -5.10
C HIS A 487 16.52 8.95 -4.07
N ASN A 488 17.25 9.65 -3.19
CA ASN A 488 18.05 9.01 -2.14
C ASN A 488 17.15 8.31 -1.10
N LYS A 489 16.00 8.89 -0.76
CA LYS A 489 15.00 8.29 0.15
C LYS A 489 14.43 7.00 -0.43
N ALA A 490 14.10 6.99 -1.71
CA ALA A 490 13.68 5.79 -2.42
C ALA A 490 14.77 4.71 -2.43
N LEU A 491 16.02 5.06 -2.70
CA LEU A 491 17.14 4.09 -2.67
C LEU A 491 17.38 3.52 -1.27
N ALA A 492 17.29 4.34 -0.21
CA ALA A 492 17.40 3.89 1.18
C ALA A 492 16.26 2.91 1.53
N ASN A 493 15.03 3.24 1.15
CA ASN A 493 13.87 2.37 1.33
C ASN A 493 13.97 1.05 0.54
N GLU A 494 14.53 1.06 -0.67
CA GLU A 494 14.80 -0.17 -1.42
C GLU A 494 15.77 -1.07 -0.66
N GLN A 495 16.85 -0.53 -0.08
CA GLN A 495 17.77 -1.34 0.74
C GLN A 495 17.09 -1.89 2.01
N ARG A 496 16.21 -1.11 2.65
CA ARG A 496 15.37 -1.60 3.78
C ARG A 496 14.43 -2.73 3.34
N ALA A 497 13.78 -2.59 2.18
CA ALA A 497 12.87 -3.60 1.63
C ALA A 497 13.61 -4.90 1.30
N ARG A 498 14.75 -4.81 0.59
CA ARG A 498 15.60 -5.98 0.26
C ARG A 498 16.15 -6.64 1.52
N ALA A 499 16.65 -5.88 2.48
CA ALA A 499 17.10 -6.42 3.78
C ALA A 499 15.96 -7.13 4.53
N LYS A 500 14.73 -6.61 4.47
CA LYS A 500 13.55 -7.26 5.06
C LYS A 500 13.25 -8.61 4.38
N THR A 501 13.35 -8.70 3.05
CA THR A 501 13.17 -9.95 2.31
C THR A 501 14.29 -10.95 2.61
N GLU A 502 15.56 -10.53 2.60
CA GLU A 502 16.72 -11.37 2.95
C GLU A 502 16.58 -11.92 4.38
N LEU A 503 16.13 -11.12 5.35
CA LEU A 503 15.83 -11.56 6.72
C LEU A 503 14.60 -12.48 6.82
N ALA A 504 13.65 -12.42 5.88
CA ALA A 504 12.53 -13.36 5.83
C ALA A 504 12.99 -14.73 5.29
N THR A 505 13.74 -14.74 4.19
CA THR A 505 14.32 -15.97 3.62
C THR A 505 15.32 -16.63 4.57
N ALA A 506 16.13 -15.85 5.29
CA ALA A 506 17.00 -16.37 6.35
C ALA A 506 16.21 -17.10 7.45
N ARG A 507 15.05 -16.58 7.86
CA ARG A 507 14.18 -17.25 8.85
C ARG A 507 13.54 -18.53 8.31
N HIS A 508 13.16 -18.57 7.03
CA HIS A 508 12.67 -19.82 6.42
C HIS A 508 13.78 -20.89 6.35
N LEU A 509 15.02 -20.50 6.03
CA LEU A 509 16.17 -21.40 6.08
C LEU A 509 16.46 -21.87 7.51
N GLU A 510 16.46 -20.98 8.50
CA GLU A 510 16.63 -21.32 9.92
C GLU A 510 15.52 -22.26 10.44
N LEU A 511 14.28 -22.11 9.99
CA LEU A 511 13.17 -23.01 10.32
C LEU A 511 13.40 -24.44 9.80
N ASN A 512 13.84 -24.56 8.54
CA ASN A 512 14.15 -25.87 7.95
C ASN A 512 15.40 -26.48 8.61
N ALA A 513 16.42 -25.67 8.90
CA ALA A 513 17.62 -26.10 9.60
C ALA A 513 17.31 -26.59 11.03
N TRP A 514 16.49 -25.86 11.78
CA TRP A 514 16.05 -26.21 13.13
C TRP A 514 15.24 -27.51 13.16
N ALA A 515 14.32 -27.72 12.20
CA ALA A 515 13.59 -28.97 12.07
C ALA A 515 14.52 -30.16 11.77
N ASN A 516 15.49 -29.97 10.87
CA ASN A 516 16.53 -30.96 10.57
C ASN A 516 17.42 -31.25 11.80
N LEU A 517 17.83 -30.25 12.57
CA LEU A 517 18.58 -30.42 13.83
C LEU A 517 17.76 -31.17 14.90
N LEU A 518 16.45 -30.95 14.99
CA LEU A 518 15.59 -31.71 15.90
C LEU A 518 15.51 -33.19 15.49
N LYS A 519 15.40 -33.50 14.20
CA LYS A 519 15.44 -34.88 13.70
C LYS A 519 16.79 -35.56 13.97
N ALA A 520 17.89 -34.88 13.67
CA ALA A 520 19.24 -35.36 14.02
C ALA A 520 19.39 -35.57 15.54
N GLY A 521 18.85 -34.67 16.37
CA GLY A 521 18.85 -34.79 17.83
C GLY A 521 18.06 -35.97 18.37
N LEU A 522 16.96 -36.39 17.71
CA LEU A 522 16.22 -37.61 18.06
C LEU A 522 17.03 -38.89 17.79
N LEU A 523 17.90 -38.86 16.77
CA LEU A 523 18.77 -39.97 16.39
C LEU A 523 20.07 -40.03 17.20
N ARG A 524 20.56 -38.89 17.69
CA ARG A 524 21.81 -38.80 18.47
C ARG A 524 21.81 -39.69 19.72
N TYR A 525 20.65 -39.88 20.34
CA TYR A 525 20.48 -40.79 21.50
C TYR A 525 20.27 -42.27 21.10
N GLN A 526 20.40 -42.61 19.81
CA GLN A 526 20.17 -43.95 19.25
C GLN A 526 21.34 -44.46 18.40
N LEU A 527 22.45 -43.71 18.36
CA LEU A 527 23.67 -44.01 17.60
C LEU A 527 24.89 -43.93 18.54
N PRO A 528 25.93 -44.77 18.37
CA PRO A 528 27.17 -44.66 19.12
C PRO A 528 27.92 -43.34 18.88
N ASP A 529 28.54 -42.77 19.92
CA ASP A 529 29.32 -41.52 19.83
C ASP A 529 30.50 -41.62 18.84
N ALA A 530 31.08 -42.81 18.69
CA ALA A 530 32.16 -43.06 17.72
C ALA A 530 31.67 -42.93 16.26
N ASP A 531 30.47 -43.42 15.95
CA ASP A 531 29.88 -43.32 14.61
C ASP A 531 29.49 -41.86 14.31
N LEU A 532 28.90 -41.17 15.29
CA LEU A 532 28.46 -39.77 15.16
C LEU A 532 29.59 -38.86 14.68
N ALA A 533 30.80 -38.98 15.25
CA ALA A 533 31.96 -38.16 14.85
C ALA A 533 32.36 -38.40 13.38
N GLY A 534 32.33 -39.65 12.90
CA GLY A 534 32.61 -39.99 11.50
C GLY A 534 31.53 -39.49 10.54
N LEU A 535 30.26 -39.56 10.94
CA LEU A 535 29.10 -39.10 10.15
C LEU A 535 29.06 -37.57 10.04
N GLU A 536 29.41 -36.83 11.11
CA GLU A 536 29.56 -35.36 11.07
C GLU A 536 30.72 -34.93 10.15
N LEU A 537 31.85 -35.66 10.15
CA LEU A 537 32.96 -35.45 9.20
C LEU A 537 32.60 -35.80 7.75
N GLY A 538 31.75 -36.80 7.53
CA GLY A 538 31.22 -37.18 6.21
C GLY A 538 30.19 -36.21 5.62
N ALA A 539 29.69 -35.24 6.41
CA ALA A 539 28.64 -34.32 5.99
C ALA A 539 29.11 -33.20 5.03
N ASN A 540 30.42 -32.99 4.86
CA ASN A 540 31.02 -31.76 4.34
C ASN A 540 30.76 -31.38 2.85
N LEU A 541 29.93 -32.11 2.09
CA LEU A 541 29.65 -31.84 0.67
C LEU A 541 28.17 -31.53 0.40
N ALA A 542 27.85 -30.24 0.29
CA ALA A 542 26.51 -29.74 -0.02
C ALA A 542 25.98 -30.29 -1.35
N ARG A 543 24.72 -30.75 -1.37
CA ARG A 543 24.03 -31.25 -2.58
C ARG A 543 23.02 -30.21 -3.09
N PRO A 544 22.66 -30.19 -4.39
CA PRO A 544 21.75 -29.18 -4.95
C PRO A 544 20.43 -29.04 -4.19
N ASN A 545 19.87 -30.15 -3.72
CA ASN A 545 18.59 -30.18 -3.01
C ASN A 545 18.73 -29.91 -1.50
N ASP A 546 19.91 -29.56 -0.96
CA ASP A 546 20.04 -29.31 0.48
C ASP A 546 19.54 -27.91 0.89
N LEU A 547 19.42 -26.96 -0.04
CA LEU A 547 18.75 -25.67 0.14
C LEU A 547 17.23 -25.72 -0.08
N GLU A 548 16.66 -26.89 -0.35
CA GLU A 548 15.22 -27.09 -0.58
C GLU A 548 14.40 -26.72 0.67
N LEU A 549 13.57 -25.69 0.58
CA LEU A 549 12.64 -25.26 1.63
C LEU A 549 11.37 -26.12 1.58
N THR A 550 11.29 -27.14 2.44
CA THR A 550 10.15 -28.07 2.50
C THR A 550 9.11 -27.68 3.55
N LEU A 551 9.48 -26.82 4.49
CA LEU A 551 8.64 -26.35 5.62
C LEU A 551 8.45 -24.82 5.54
N ASN A 552 7.21 -24.35 5.65
CA ASN A 552 6.89 -22.92 5.60
C ASN A 552 6.49 -22.36 6.97
N THR A 553 6.07 -23.20 7.91
CA THR A 553 5.47 -22.81 9.20
C THR A 553 6.00 -23.63 10.37
N ILE A 554 5.96 -23.05 11.58
CA ILE A 554 6.35 -23.74 12.81
C ILE A 554 5.47 -24.97 13.06
N ALA A 555 4.15 -24.86 12.80
CA ALA A 555 3.24 -26.00 12.91
C ALA A 555 3.45 -27.09 11.84
N GLU A 556 4.16 -26.83 10.73
CA GLU A 556 4.63 -27.88 9.82
C GLU A 556 5.88 -28.55 10.37
N ALA A 557 6.86 -27.78 10.83
CA ALA A 557 8.09 -28.30 11.43
C ALA A 557 7.82 -29.18 12.66
N ASP A 558 6.94 -28.74 13.58
CA ASP A 558 6.51 -29.54 14.74
C ASP A 558 5.89 -30.89 14.32
N ARG A 559 5.08 -30.91 13.24
CA ARG A 559 4.46 -32.13 12.70
C ARG A 559 5.45 -33.05 11.97
N ASP A 560 6.38 -32.46 11.22
CA ASP A 560 7.40 -33.16 10.45
C ASP A 560 8.44 -33.84 11.37
N VAL A 561 8.84 -33.17 12.46
CA VAL A 561 9.66 -33.75 13.52
C VAL A 561 8.91 -34.87 14.26
N ALA A 562 7.65 -34.65 14.63
CA ALA A 562 6.85 -35.66 15.35
C ALA A 562 6.55 -36.91 14.51
N GLY A 563 6.20 -36.74 13.22
CA GLY A 563 6.00 -37.85 12.28
C GLY A 563 7.30 -38.62 12.04
N TYR A 564 8.44 -37.94 11.97
CA TYR A 564 9.73 -38.60 11.89
C TYR A 564 10.07 -39.38 13.17
N GLN A 565 9.77 -38.84 14.35
CA GLN A 565 9.96 -39.55 15.63
C GLN A 565 9.19 -40.88 15.67
N GLN A 566 7.99 -40.92 15.10
CA GLN A 566 7.18 -42.15 14.99
C GLN A 566 7.75 -43.14 13.96
N ALA A 567 8.29 -42.66 12.83
CA ALA A 567 8.91 -43.52 11.82
C ALA A 567 10.26 -44.10 12.26
N ALA A 568 11.04 -43.36 13.06
CA ALA A 568 12.38 -43.74 13.48
C ALA A 568 12.43 -44.95 14.42
N THR A 569 11.33 -45.33 15.09
CA THR A 569 11.30 -46.50 15.98
C THR A 569 11.45 -47.83 15.24
N VAL A 570 11.07 -47.87 13.95
CA VAL A 570 11.07 -49.10 13.12
C VAL A 570 12.31 -49.21 12.21
N LYS A 571 13.13 -48.15 12.12
CA LYS A 571 14.33 -48.10 11.26
C LYS A 571 15.52 -48.87 11.83
N GLY A 572 16.34 -49.46 10.95
CA GLY A 572 17.62 -50.08 11.31
C GLY A 572 18.71 -49.05 11.62
N LEU A 573 19.80 -49.50 12.24
CA LEU A 573 20.95 -48.64 12.61
C LEU A 573 21.58 -47.94 11.39
N SER A 574 21.72 -48.65 10.26
CA SER A 574 22.25 -48.07 9.01
C SER A 574 21.35 -46.95 8.48
N ASP A 575 20.03 -47.16 8.44
CA ASP A 575 19.08 -46.14 7.99
C ASP A 575 19.11 -44.89 8.88
N LYS A 576 19.29 -45.09 10.20
CA LYS A 576 19.43 -44.00 11.19
C LYS A 576 20.71 -43.20 10.99
N ALA A 577 21.84 -43.86 10.69
CA ALA A 577 23.10 -43.20 10.37
C ALA A 577 23.03 -42.38 9.06
N GLN A 578 22.34 -42.92 8.04
CA GLN A 578 22.11 -42.21 6.77
C GLN A 578 21.18 -41.00 6.96
N ASP A 579 20.06 -41.17 7.66
CA ASP A 579 19.12 -40.10 8.03
C ASP A 579 19.84 -38.99 8.81
N TYR A 580 20.64 -39.34 9.83
CA TYR A 580 21.41 -38.40 10.64
C TYR A 580 22.32 -37.53 9.77
N THR A 581 23.15 -38.16 8.92
CA THR A 581 24.05 -37.48 7.99
C THR A 581 23.30 -36.57 7.03
N GLN A 582 22.12 -36.98 6.54
CA GLN A 582 21.30 -36.15 5.65
C GLN A 582 20.71 -34.93 6.37
N PHE A 583 20.13 -35.10 7.55
CA PHE A 583 19.54 -33.99 8.31
C PHE A 583 20.61 -33.02 8.82
N PHE A 584 21.70 -33.52 9.38
CA PHE A 584 22.81 -32.69 9.88
C PHE A 584 23.43 -31.83 8.77
N ARG A 585 23.72 -32.42 7.61
CA ARG A 585 24.22 -31.68 6.44
C ARG A 585 23.23 -30.62 5.96
N ARG A 586 21.95 -30.98 5.80
CA ARG A 586 20.90 -30.02 5.39
C ARG A 586 20.80 -28.85 6.36
N ALA A 587 20.87 -29.11 7.66
CA ALA A 587 20.89 -28.05 8.68
C ALA A 587 22.09 -27.11 8.57
N GLN A 588 23.30 -27.63 8.36
CA GLN A 588 24.50 -26.82 8.17
C GLN A 588 24.40 -25.94 6.90
N VAL A 589 24.04 -26.54 5.76
CA VAL A 589 23.92 -25.82 4.48
C VAL A 589 22.86 -24.71 4.55
N GLN A 590 21.70 -25.00 5.15
CA GLN A 590 20.62 -24.02 5.33
C GLN A 590 21.00 -22.92 6.33
N GLY A 591 21.64 -23.28 7.45
CA GLY A 591 22.12 -22.34 8.46
C GLY A 591 23.19 -21.38 7.93
N ASN A 592 24.18 -21.89 7.20
CA ASN A 592 25.23 -21.08 6.58
C ASN A 592 24.63 -20.06 5.60
N ARG A 593 23.70 -20.50 4.74
CA ARG A 593 23.01 -19.60 3.80
C ARG A 593 22.11 -18.57 4.49
N ALA A 594 21.48 -18.91 5.63
CA ALA A 594 20.76 -17.94 6.45
C ALA A 594 21.69 -16.85 7.03
N ASP A 595 22.89 -17.25 7.46
CA ASP A 595 23.88 -16.32 8.01
C ASP A 595 24.51 -15.40 6.94
N GLU A 596 24.74 -15.88 5.72
CA GLU A 596 25.06 -15.04 4.57
C GLU A 596 23.98 -13.97 4.33
N LEU A 597 22.71 -14.37 4.32
CA LEU A 597 21.58 -13.46 4.09
C LEU A 597 21.43 -12.44 5.24
N ARG A 598 21.62 -12.85 6.50
CA ARG A 598 21.66 -11.92 7.64
C ARG A 598 22.85 -10.95 7.55
N ALA A 599 24.02 -11.40 7.09
CA ALA A 599 25.19 -10.55 6.89
C ALA A 599 24.96 -9.53 5.75
N ASN A 600 24.34 -9.94 4.65
CA ASN A 600 24.00 -9.07 3.53
C ASN A 600 22.91 -8.05 3.91
N ALA A 601 21.86 -8.47 4.62
CA ALA A 601 20.86 -7.56 5.17
C ALA A 601 21.48 -6.52 6.13
N LYS A 602 22.46 -6.92 6.96
CA LYS A 602 23.23 -5.98 7.81
C LYS A 602 24.02 -4.95 6.98
N LYS A 603 24.69 -5.38 5.89
CA LYS A 603 25.39 -4.47 4.97
C LYS A 603 24.43 -3.47 4.30
N ARG A 604 23.24 -3.93 3.86
CA ARG A 604 22.19 -3.07 3.28
C ARG A 604 21.65 -2.05 4.27
N LEU A 605 21.39 -2.45 5.50
CA LEU A 605 20.92 -1.52 6.55
C LEU A 605 22.03 -0.50 6.90
N ALA A 606 23.30 -0.92 6.93
CA ALA A 606 24.42 0.01 7.14
C ALA A 606 24.54 1.08 6.01
N SER A 607 24.21 0.73 4.77
CA SER A 607 24.23 1.70 3.66
C SER A 607 23.02 2.64 3.61
N THR A 608 21.96 2.44 4.44
CA THR A 608 20.87 3.43 4.49
C THR A 608 21.31 4.72 5.18
N TYR A 609 22.12 4.65 6.24
CA TYR A 609 22.53 5.85 7.00
C TYR A 609 23.21 6.93 6.14
N THR A 610 24.05 6.53 5.17
CA THR A 610 24.73 7.47 4.26
C THR A 610 23.81 8.00 3.16
N LEU A 611 22.67 7.35 2.91
CA LEU A 611 21.61 7.85 2.04
C LEU A 611 20.67 8.78 2.80
N ASP A 612 20.28 8.42 4.03
CA ASP A 612 19.43 9.25 4.90
C ASP A 612 20.10 10.60 5.20
N ALA A 613 21.41 10.61 5.45
CA ALA A 613 22.19 11.85 5.59
C ALA A 613 22.09 12.76 4.34
N LYS A 614 22.12 12.18 3.14
CA LYS A 614 21.96 12.91 1.87
C LYS A 614 20.52 13.39 1.66
N VAL A 615 19.51 12.61 2.10
CA VAL A 615 18.11 13.06 2.09
C VAL A 615 17.97 14.32 2.92
N THR A 616 18.51 14.33 4.15
CA THR A 616 18.53 15.50 5.03
C THR A 616 19.27 16.69 4.42
N GLU A 617 20.49 16.47 3.90
CA GLU A 617 21.31 17.48 3.21
C GLU A 617 20.55 18.17 2.05
N TYR A 618 19.94 17.38 1.16
CA TYR A 618 19.22 17.91 0.00
C TYR A 618 17.90 18.58 0.39
N TYR A 619 17.15 18.05 1.35
CA TYR A 619 15.93 18.71 1.85
C TYR A 619 16.25 20.06 2.53
N LEU A 620 17.32 20.16 3.32
CA LEU A 620 17.76 21.43 3.90
C LEU A 620 18.22 22.44 2.83
N ARG A 621 18.91 21.99 1.77
CA ARG A 621 19.25 22.85 0.62
C ARG A 621 18.01 23.33 -0.14
N SER A 622 17.01 22.48 -0.31
CA SER A 622 15.73 22.87 -0.92
C SER A 622 15.00 23.92 -0.07
N LEU A 623 14.84 23.68 1.24
CA LEU A 623 14.26 24.64 2.18
C LEU A 623 14.98 26.01 2.14
N LYS A 624 16.31 26.03 2.05
CA LYS A 624 17.05 27.30 1.87
C LYS A 624 16.61 28.02 0.59
N MET A 625 16.56 27.33 -0.55
CA MET A 625 16.16 27.94 -1.82
C MET A 625 14.70 28.43 -1.80
N TRP A 626 13.77 27.67 -1.20
CA TRP A 626 12.39 28.12 -1.04
C TRP A 626 12.26 29.34 -0.11
N LYS A 627 13.08 29.47 0.93
CA LYS A 627 13.10 30.67 1.79
C LYS A 627 13.74 31.87 1.10
N GLU A 628 14.82 31.66 0.33
CA GLU A 628 15.42 32.69 -0.53
C GLU A 628 14.41 33.25 -1.55
N TYR A 629 13.49 32.42 -2.07
CA TYR A 629 12.41 32.88 -2.95
C TYR A 629 11.46 33.84 -2.23
N ILE A 630 10.90 33.42 -1.08
CA ILE A 630 9.94 34.22 -0.30
C ILE A 630 10.57 35.54 0.16
N LEU A 631 11.81 35.52 0.67
CA LEU A 631 12.51 36.73 1.09
C LEU A 631 12.69 37.74 -0.06
N ARG A 632 12.85 37.26 -1.30
CA ARG A 632 13.00 38.11 -2.49
C ARG A 632 11.66 38.64 -2.99
N THR A 633 10.58 37.86 -2.93
CA THR A 633 9.25 38.35 -3.32
C THR A 633 8.67 39.33 -2.29
N GLU A 634 8.82 39.05 -0.98
CA GLU A 634 8.43 40.00 0.08
C GLU A 634 9.30 41.26 0.12
N GLY A 635 10.59 41.17 -0.24
CA GLY A 635 11.49 42.31 -0.36
C GLY A 635 11.02 43.29 -1.43
N LEU A 636 10.74 42.79 -2.64
CA LEU A 636 10.22 43.57 -3.76
C LEU A 636 8.89 44.26 -3.40
N GLN A 637 7.96 43.56 -2.75
CA GLN A 637 6.70 44.18 -2.30
C GLN A 637 6.88 45.31 -1.27
N LYS A 638 7.97 45.32 -0.50
CA LYS A 638 8.29 46.44 0.43
C LYS A 638 8.88 47.63 -0.31
N GLU A 639 9.77 47.38 -1.27
CA GLU A 639 10.33 48.42 -2.14
C GLU A 639 9.23 49.09 -2.99
N GLU A 640 8.35 48.29 -3.61
CA GLU A 640 7.24 48.79 -4.44
C GLU A 640 6.15 49.50 -3.62
N ARG A 641 5.85 49.07 -2.38
CA ARG A 641 5.01 49.86 -1.47
C ARG A 641 5.64 51.20 -1.14
N GLY A 642 6.95 51.24 -0.90
CA GLY A 642 7.70 52.48 -0.73
C GLY A 642 7.73 53.38 -1.97
N LEU A 643 7.41 52.87 -3.16
CA LEU A 643 7.21 53.66 -4.39
C LEU A 643 5.74 54.10 -4.56
N PHE A 644 4.78 53.24 -4.24
CA PHE A 644 3.34 53.56 -4.21
C PHE A 644 3.02 54.65 -3.17
N GLU A 645 3.57 54.56 -1.96
CA GLU A 645 3.48 55.57 -0.89
C GLU A 645 4.12 56.92 -1.28
N ARG A 646 4.97 56.93 -2.32
CA ARG A 646 5.55 58.14 -2.93
C ARG A 646 4.84 58.59 -4.20
N GLY A 647 3.73 57.95 -4.58
CA GLY A 647 2.95 58.26 -5.78
C GLY A 647 3.61 57.84 -7.11
N LEU A 648 4.70 57.06 -7.07
CA LEU A 648 5.49 56.68 -8.26
C LEU A 648 4.93 55.45 -8.99
N VAL A 649 3.95 54.76 -8.39
CA VAL A 649 3.24 53.60 -8.98
C VAL A 649 1.75 53.74 -8.65
N LYS A 650 0.85 53.41 -9.59
CA LYS A 650 -0.61 53.63 -9.45
C LYS A 650 -1.33 52.62 -8.54
N SER A 651 -0.75 51.45 -8.30
CA SER A 651 -1.28 50.40 -7.42
C SER A 651 -0.14 49.51 -6.91
N PRO A 652 -0.17 48.97 -5.67
CA PRO A 652 0.76 47.92 -5.26
C PRO A 652 0.53 46.64 -6.07
N LEU A 653 1.59 45.85 -6.34
CA LEU A 653 1.43 44.56 -7.00
C LEU A 653 0.64 43.56 -6.12
N PRO A 654 -0.18 42.69 -6.72
CA PRO A 654 -0.90 41.64 -6.01
C PRO A 654 0.05 40.63 -5.35
N PRO A 655 -0.40 39.88 -4.32
CA PRO A 655 0.39 38.84 -3.67
C PRO A 655 0.76 37.72 -4.66
N ASP A 656 2.02 37.28 -4.60
CA ASP A 656 2.55 36.28 -5.53
C ASP A 656 1.77 34.95 -5.43
N PRO A 657 1.17 34.44 -6.52
CA PRO A 657 0.31 33.26 -6.53
C PRO A 657 1.06 31.92 -6.40
N LEU A 658 2.38 31.94 -6.25
CA LEU A 658 3.19 30.77 -5.92
C LEU A 658 3.48 30.65 -4.42
N ILE A 659 3.33 31.71 -3.62
CA ILE A 659 3.62 31.68 -2.16
C ILE A 659 2.86 30.56 -1.43
N PRO A 660 1.53 30.35 -1.62
CA PRO A 660 0.82 29.27 -0.96
C PRO A 660 1.31 27.88 -1.36
N GLU A 661 1.71 27.68 -2.62
CA GLU A 661 2.25 26.40 -3.11
C GLU A 661 3.67 26.15 -2.56
N ILE A 662 4.51 27.19 -2.47
CA ILE A 662 5.87 27.09 -1.94
C ILE A 662 5.86 26.82 -0.43
N LEU A 663 4.98 27.48 0.33
CA LEU A 663 4.77 27.16 1.74
C LEU A 663 4.27 25.71 1.92
N LEU A 664 3.38 25.23 1.05
CA LEU A 664 2.91 23.84 1.08
C LEU A 664 4.04 22.83 0.81
N ARG A 665 4.98 23.14 -0.11
CA ARG A 665 6.22 22.36 -0.31
C ARG A 665 7.13 22.42 0.92
N GLN A 666 7.36 23.60 1.50
CA GLN A 666 8.18 23.74 2.72
C GLN A 666 7.63 22.91 3.89
N GLY A 667 6.32 22.98 4.18
CA GLY A 667 5.69 22.21 5.24
C GLY A 667 5.75 20.69 4.99
N TRP A 668 5.66 20.25 3.74
CA TRP A 668 5.86 18.85 3.37
C TRP A 668 7.31 18.40 3.64
N ILE A 669 8.31 19.22 3.29
CA ILE A 669 9.72 18.93 3.57
C ILE A 669 9.99 18.92 5.09
N TYR A 670 9.41 19.83 5.87
CA TYR A 670 9.52 19.82 7.33
C TYR A 670 9.01 18.50 7.95
N ARG A 671 7.83 18.03 7.53
CA ARG A 671 7.31 16.72 7.98
C ARG A 671 8.21 15.56 7.52
N GLU A 672 8.77 15.62 6.30
CA GLU A 672 9.73 14.64 5.78
C GLU A 672 11.06 14.59 6.54
N LEU A 673 11.48 15.71 7.15
CA LEU A 673 12.63 15.83 8.05
C LEU A 673 12.34 15.41 9.50
N GLY A 674 11.08 15.11 9.85
CA GLY A 674 10.68 14.79 11.22
C GLY A 674 10.49 16.01 12.11
N LEU A 675 10.18 17.17 11.53
CA LEU A 675 9.93 18.45 12.19
C LEU A 675 8.44 18.80 12.08
N PRO A 676 7.56 18.24 12.95
CA PRO A 676 6.11 18.33 12.78
C PRO A 676 5.53 19.68 13.19
N ASP A 677 6.14 20.37 14.17
CA ASP A 677 5.65 21.66 14.66
C ASP A 677 5.91 22.75 13.60
N GLU A 678 7.13 22.81 13.05
CA GLU A 678 7.47 23.70 11.95
C GLU A 678 6.67 23.40 10.67
N ALA A 679 6.32 22.12 10.43
CA ALA A 679 5.42 21.74 9.35
C ALA A 679 4.01 22.33 9.55
N VAL A 680 3.45 22.19 10.76
CA VAL A 680 2.11 22.70 11.10
C VAL A 680 2.07 24.22 11.02
N ASP A 681 3.05 24.94 11.58
CA ASP A 681 3.13 26.40 11.48
C ASP A 681 3.23 26.86 10.02
N THR A 682 4.03 26.16 9.20
CA THR A 682 4.13 26.46 7.77
C THR A 682 2.80 26.19 7.04
N PHE A 683 2.06 25.13 7.39
CA PHE A 683 0.74 24.88 6.81
C PHE A 683 -0.33 25.89 7.27
N PHE A 684 -0.26 26.43 8.48
CA PHE A 684 -1.09 27.59 8.85
C PHE A 684 -0.72 28.83 8.01
N GLY A 685 0.57 29.01 7.69
CA GLY A 685 1.04 29.98 6.70
C GLY A 685 0.45 29.78 5.30
N VAL A 686 0.24 28.53 4.85
CA VAL A 686 -0.48 28.23 3.60
C VAL A 686 -1.91 28.76 3.67
N LEU A 687 -2.65 28.45 4.74
CA LEU A 687 -4.04 28.92 4.90
C LEU A 687 -4.13 30.45 4.90
N ALA A 688 -3.25 31.11 5.65
CA ALA A 688 -3.22 32.57 5.75
C ALA A 688 -2.77 33.26 4.44
N SER A 689 -1.98 32.60 3.60
CA SER A 689 -1.54 33.14 2.30
C SER A 689 -2.52 32.84 1.15
N SER A 690 -3.22 31.70 1.17
CA SER A 690 -4.32 31.41 0.24
C SER A 690 -5.47 32.41 0.37
N ILE A 691 -5.85 32.79 1.61
CA ILE A 691 -6.93 33.76 1.87
C ILE A 691 -6.61 35.18 1.32
N ARG A 692 -5.32 35.49 1.09
CA ARG A 692 -4.88 36.79 0.57
C ARG A 692 -4.90 36.88 -0.97
N GLN A 693 -5.14 35.77 -1.66
CA GLN A 693 -5.15 35.73 -3.13
C GLN A 693 -6.45 36.32 -3.68
N GLU A 694 -6.36 36.99 -4.83
CA GLU A 694 -7.53 37.58 -5.49
C GLU A 694 -8.43 36.50 -6.12
N VAL A 695 -9.69 36.88 -6.38
CA VAL A 695 -10.82 35.95 -6.55
C VAL A 695 -10.68 35.01 -7.75
N ASP A 696 -9.96 35.43 -8.79
CA ASP A 696 -9.94 34.83 -10.14
C ASP A 696 -9.38 33.40 -10.22
N ASN A 697 -8.80 32.87 -9.14
CA ASN A 697 -8.32 31.48 -9.08
C ASN A 697 -8.77 30.74 -7.81
N LEU A 698 -9.98 31.03 -7.35
CA LEU A 698 -10.59 30.49 -6.12
C LEU A 698 -10.44 28.97 -5.99
N VAL A 699 -10.67 28.21 -7.09
CA VAL A 699 -10.58 26.74 -7.09
C VAL A 699 -9.17 26.28 -6.67
N ARG A 700 -8.10 26.80 -7.29
CA ARG A 700 -6.71 26.39 -6.99
C ARG A 700 -6.34 26.65 -5.53
N PHE A 701 -6.72 27.80 -4.97
CA PHE A 701 -6.39 28.15 -3.60
C PHE A 701 -7.28 27.44 -2.57
N ASN A 702 -8.52 27.10 -2.91
CA ASN A 702 -9.34 26.17 -2.14
C ASN A 702 -8.68 24.78 -2.07
N ARG A 703 -8.22 24.21 -3.20
CA ARG A 703 -7.48 22.93 -3.23
C ARG A 703 -6.27 22.97 -2.31
N ILE A 704 -5.42 23.99 -2.43
CA ILE A 704 -4.22 24.20 -1.62
C ILE A 704 -4.57 24.26 -0.13
N SER A 705 -5.66 24.92 0.22
CA SER A 705 -6.14 25.05 1.60
C SER A 705 -6.68 23.74 2.16
N LEU A 706 -7.44 22.96 1.38
CA LEU A 706 -7.90 21.62 1.76
C LEU A 706 -6.73 20.65 1.98
N VAL A 707 -5.71 20.69 1.11
CA VAL A 707 -4.47 19.91 1.31
C VAL A 707 -3.77 20.37 2.59
N ALA A 708 -3.61 21.68 2.84
CA ALA A 708 -2.97 22.18 4.06
C ALA A 708 -3.71 21.74 5.35
N GLN A 709 -5.04 21.85 5.40
CA GLN A 709 -5.85 21.36 6.53
C GLN A 709 -5.65 19.85 6.76
N SER A 710 -5.69 19.06 5.69
CA SER A 710 -5.43 17.63 5.72
C SER A 710 -4.02 17.33 6.23
N GLN A 711 -2.99 18.06 5.79
CA GLN A 711 -1.61 17.85 6.21
C GLN A 711 -1.35 18.25 7.68
N ILE A 712 -2.04 19.28 8.21
CA ILE A 712 -2.03 19.61 9.66
C ILE A 712 -2.61 18.45 10.46
N ALA A 713 -3.79 17.95 10.07
CA ALA A 713 -4.42 16.80 10.72
C ALA A 713 -3.56 15.52 10.65
N ASN A 714 -2.88 15.31 9.52
CA ASN A 714 -1.95 14.19 9.32
C ASN A 714 -0.70 14.33 10.20
N ALA A 715 -0.13 15.53 10.37
CA ALA A 715 1.05 15.75 11.22
C ALA A 715 0.80 15.30 12.67
N TYR A 716 -0.28 15.80 13.29
CA TYR A 716 -0.68 15.42 14.65
C TYR A 716 -1.04 13.92 14.79
N TYR A 717 -1.55 13.28 13.73
CA TYR A 717 -1.91 11.86 13.74
C TYR A 717 -0.70 10.92 13.52
N GLU A 718 0.29 11.32 12.72
CA GLU A 718 1.40 10.47 12.27
C GLU A 718 2.66 10.63 13.13
N ALA A 719 2.97 11.84 13.63
CA ALA A 719 4.14 12.13 14.46
C ALA A 719 3.80 12.78 15.83
N PRO A 720 2.90 12.19 16.65
CA PRO A 720 2.50 12.74 17.95
C PRO A 720 3.63 12.65 18.98
N GLN A 721 3.94 13.77 19.63
CA GLN A 721 4.91 13.88 20.73
C GLN A 721 4.24 13.70 22.10
N LYS A 722 3.01 14.21 22.25
CA LYS A 722 2.24 14.29 23.50
C LYS A 722 0.82 13.75 23.33
N LEU A 723 0.05 13.62 24.42
CA LEU A 723 -1.33 13.12 24.36
C LEU A 723 -2.25 14.11 23.64
N GLU A 724 -1.95 15.39 23.82
CA GLU A 724 -2.71 16.53 23.37
C GLU A 724 -2.70 16.62 21.83
N ASP A 725 -1.67 16.11 21.15
CA ASP A 725 -1.60 16.02 19.69
C ASP A 725 -2.68 15.07 19.15
N TYR A 726 -2.94 13.95 19.82
CA TYR A 726 -4.04 13.06 19.42
C TYR A 726 -5.40 13.72 19.55
N LYS A 727 -5.59 14.65 20.50
CA LYS A 727 -6.82 15.45 20.59
C LYS A 727 -6.93 16.41 19.42
N LEU A 728 -5.85 17.13 19.08
CA LEU A 728 -5.81 18.03 17.92
C LEU A 728 -6.04 17.27 16.60
N ALA A 729 -5.48 16.06 16.44
CA ALA A 729 -5.74 15.20 15.30
C ALA A 729 -7.23 14.82 15.17
N VAL A 730 -7.86 14.42 16.28
CA VAL A 730 -9.31 14.12 16.33
C VAL A 730 -10.12 15.37 15.97
N GLU A 731 -9.83 16.51 16.60
CA GLU A 731 -10.52 17.79 16.37
C GLU A 731 -10.43 18.25 14.90
N LYS A 732 -9.23 18.28 14.31
CA LYS A 732 -9.06 18.74 12.92
C LYS A 732 -9.69 17.77 11.92
N LEU A 733 -9.63 16.45 12.16
CA LEU A 733 -10.33 15.48 11.32
C LEU A 733 -11.86 15.58 11.45
N GLU A 734 -12.38 15.91 12.64
CA GLU A 734 -13.82 16.18 12.83
C GLU A 734 -14.26 17.44 12.10
N ILE A 735 -13.51 18.54 12.20
CA ILE A 735 -13.78 19.79 11.48
C ILE A 735 -13.80 19.54 9.96
N ILE A 736 -12.82 18.81 9.40
CA ILE A 736 -12.77 18.48 7.98
C ILE A 736 -13.97 17.59 7.56
N MET A 737 -14.39 16.65 8.41
CA MET A 737 -15.55 15.78 8.17
C MET A 737 -16.90 16.51 8.31
N MET A 738 -16.95 17.61 9.07
CA MET A 738 -18.14 18.44 9.31
C MET A 738 -18.26 19.65 8.37
N GLN A 739 -17.31 19.85 7.45
CA GLN A 739 -17.42 20.91 6.44
C GLN A 739 -18.68 20.69 5.58
N PRO A 740 -19.39 21.77 5.19
CA PRO A 740 -20.60 21.65 4.40
C PRO A 740 -20.30 20.99 3.05
N VAL A 741 -20.89 19.81 2.85
CA VAL A 741 -21.05 19.15 1.56
C VAL A 741 -21.60 20.17 0.56
N GLY A 742 -20.80 20.50 -0.47
CA GLY A 742 -21.25 21.39 -1.54
C GLY A 742 -22.50 20.82 -2.22
N GLU A 743 -23.33 21.69 -2.81
CA GLU A 743 -24.68 21.33 -3.33
C GLU A 743 -24.69 20.17 -4.34
N ARG A 744 -23.53 19.77 -4.89
CA ARG A 744 -23.37 18.65 -5.81
C ARG A 744 -22.27 17.71 -5.34
N ALA A 745 -22.56 16.41 -5.36
CA ALA A 745 -21.62 15.35 -4.99
C ALA A 745 -20.35 15.30 -5.87
N GLU A 746 -20.37 15.96 -7.03
CA GLU A 746 -19.26 16.02 -7.99
C GLU A 746 -18.15 17.00 -7.55
N ASP A 747 -18.48 18.06 -6.83
CA ASP A 747 -17.53 19.11 -6.42
C ASP A 747 -16.67 18.71 -5.19
N HIS A 748 -16.53 17.41 -4.92
CA HIS A 748 -15.98 16.84 -3.69
C HIS A 748 -14.52 16.39 -3.81
N GLU A 749 -13.61 17.30 -3.46
CA GLU A 749 -12.16 17.04 -3.44
C GLU A 749 -11.65 16.28 -2.20
N LEU A 750 -12.49 16.12 -1.18
CA LEU A 750 -12.17 15.37 0.04
C LEU A 750 -12.67 13.92 -0.02
N ASP A 751 -11.83 12.98 0.41
CA ASP A 751 -12.18 11.56 0.46
C ASP A 751 -12.80 11.19 1.82
N LEU A 752 -14.08 11.52 1.99
CA LEU A 752 -14.78 11.40 3.26
C LEU A 752 -14.72 10.00 3.89
N GLU A 753 -14.79 8.91 3.10
CA GLU A 753 -14.59 7.53 3.62
C GLU A 753 -13.21 7.37 4.28
N GLN A 754 -12.14 7.89 3.65
CA GLN A 754 -10.78 7.80 4.16
C GLN A 754 -10.55 8.74 5.36
N ILE A 755 -11.18 9.91 5.37
CA ILE A 755 -11.12 10.89 6.47
C ILE A 755 -11.83 10.34 7.71
N GLN A 756 -13.04 9.79 7.57
CA GLN A 756 -13.79 9.14 8.66
C GLN A 756 -13.03 7.92 9.21
N LEU A 757 -12.41 7.12 8.34
CA LEU A 757 -11.55 6.00 8.74
C LEU A 757 -10.29 6.49 9.49
N ARG A 758 -9.67 7.60 9.07
CA ARG A 758 -8.54 8.23 9.77
C ARG A 758 -8.97 8.82 11.12
N TYR A 759 -10.16 9.42 11.21
CA TYR A 759 -10.77 9.93 12.45
C TYR A 759 -11.01 8.79 13.46
N MET A 760 -11.60 7.68 13.04
CA MET A 760 -11.78 6.50 13.91
C MET A 760 -10.44 5.94 14.41
N ARG A 761 -9.42 5.86 13.54
CA ARG A 761 -8.04 5.51 13.93
C ARG A 761 -7.43 6.52 14.91
N ALA A 762 -7.67 7.82 14.74
CA ALA A 762 -7.19 8.87 15.62
C ALA A 762 -7.83 8.77 17.02
N LEU A 763 -9.16 8.61 17.10
CA LEU A 763 -9.89 8.32 18.34
C LEU A 763 -9.30 7.09 19.06
N TYR A 764 -9.11 5.98 18.34
CA TYR A 764 -8.55 4.76 18.93
C TYR A 764 -7.12 4.95 19.47
N LYS A 765 -6.25 5.66 18.74
CA LYS A 765 -4.92 6.04 19.25
C LYS A 765 -5.02 6.94 20.50
N ALA A 766 -5.91 7.93 20.49
CA ALA A 766 -6.13 8.85 21.61
C ALA A 766 -6.56 8.07 22.87
N ILE A 767 -7.56 7.20 22.75
CA ILE A 767 -8.03 6.30 23.81
C ILE A 767 -6.87 5.48 24.39
N ARG A 768 -6.08 4.80 23.54
CA ARG A 768 -4.94 3.98 24.01
C ARG A 768 -3.82 4.82 24.64
N ALA A 769 -3.66 6.07 24.26
CA ALA A 769 -2.73 7.00 24.92
C ALA A 769 -3.27 7.44 26.29
N ILE A 770 -4.59 7.70 26.41
CA ILE A 770 -5.25 8.01 27.69
C ILE A 770 -5.16 6.81 28.64
N ASP A 771 -5.47 5.58 28.21
CA ASP A 771 -5.39 4.39 29.06
C ASP A 771 -3.97 4.17 29.64
N ARG A 772 -2.92 4.45 28.86
CA ARG A 772 -1.52 4.41 29.34
C ARG A 772 -1.25 5.47 30.41
N ARG A 773 -1.78 6.69 30.22
CA ARG A 773 -1.66 7.79 31.18
C ARG A 773 -2.43 7.47 32.48
N LEU A 774 -3.70 7.09 32.37
CA LEU A 774 -4.52 6.57 33.47
C LEU A 774 -3.84 5.44 34.23
N THR A 775 -3.22 4.47 33.55
CA THR A 775 -2.50 3.36 34.20
C THR A 775 -1.28 3.85 35.00
N ARG A 776 -0.54 4.84 34.48
CA ARG A 776 0.59 5.46 35.20
C ARG A 776 0.10 6.26 36.39
N ASP A 777 -0.91 7.08 36.21
CA ASP A 777 -1.37 8.04 37.20
C ASP A 777 -2.12 7.33 38.34
N ASN A 778 -2.85 6.24 38.08
CA ASN A 778 -3.40 5.35 39.12
C ASN A 778 -2.30 4.63 39.92
N ARG A 779 -1.18 4.23 39.30
CA ARG A 779 -0.03 3.68 40.04
C ARG A 779 0.61 4.73 40.93
N ARG A 780 0.75 5.97 40.43
CA ARG A 780 1.24 7.12 41.21
C ARG A 780 0.32 7.42 42.39
N LEU A 781 -1.01 7.40 42.19
CA LEU A 781 -1.99 7.62 43.25
C LEU A 781 -1.83 6.60 44.38
N LYS A 782 -1.62 5.31 44.05
CA LYS A 782 -1.33 4.24 45.05
C LYS A 782 -0.01 4.43 45.82
N THR A 783 0.88 5.32 45.39
CA THR A 783 2.15 5.64 46.08
C THR A 783 2.13 7.00 46.80
N LEU A 784 1.02 7.74 46.72
CA LEU A 784 0.83 9.01 47.43
C LEU A 784 0.01 8.79 48.70
N GLN A 785 0.23 9.61 49.73
CA GLN A 785 -0.64 9.64 50.89
C GLN A 785 -1.99 10.27 50.52
N ASN A 786 -3.09 9.63 50.94
CA ASN A 786 -4.46 10.12 50.75
C ASN A 786 -4.66 11.48 51.46
N GLY A 787 -5.49 12.36 50.88
CA GLY A 787 -5.77 13.69 51.44
C GLY A 787 -4.61 14.70 51.31
N THR A 788 -3.61 14.41 50.48
CA THR A 788 -2.57 15.39 50.12
C THR A 788 -2.94 16.11 48.82
N LEU A 789 -2.62 17.41 48.71
CA LEU A 789 -2.83 18.23 47.51
C LEU A 789 -2.24 17.60 46.23
N ALA A 790 -1.16 16.82 46.37
CA ALA A 790 -0.56 16.04 45.27
C ALA A 790 -1.44 14.85 44.84
N SER A 791 -2.09 14.17 45.79
CA SER A 791 -3.06 13.10 45.53
C SER A 791 -4.32 13.66 44.85
N ASP A 792 -4.87 14.75 45.38
CA ASP A 792 -6.09 15.40 44.84
C ASP A 792 -5.89 15.92 43.41
N LYS A 793 -4.70 16.47 43.13
CA LYS A 793 -4.30 16.91 41.77
C LYS A 793 -4.13 15.73 40.80
N VAL A 794 -3.70 14.56 41.26
CA VAL A 794 -3.66 13.34 40.43
C VAL A 794 -5.06 12.75 40.26
N HIS A 795 -5.91 12.78 41.29
CA HIS A 795 -7.29 12.30 41.23
C HIS A 795 -8.14 13.11 40.24
N SER A 796 -8.08 14.44 40.29
CA SER A 796 -8.78 15.32 39.33
C SER A 796 -8.31 15.11 37.88
N GLN A 797 -7.00 14.90 37.66
CA GLN A 797 -6.46 14.54 36.35
C GLN A 797 -6.99 13.18 35.85
N ILE A 798 -7.08 12.18 36.73
CA ILE A 798 -7.68 10.87 36.41
C ILE A 798 -9.16 11.03 36.00
N THR A 799 -9.95 11.84 36.72
CA THR A 799 -11.37 12.06 36.40
C THR A 799 -11.57 12.77 35.05
N VAL A 800 -10.77 13.79 34.73
CA VAL A 800 -10.81 14.46 33.40
C VAL A 800 -10.45 13.48 32.29
N LEU A 801 -9.33 12.75 32.43
CA LEU A 801 -8.90 11.77 31.44
C LEU A 801 -9.91 10.63 31.25
N ALA A 802 -10.56 10.18 32.32
CA ALA A 802 -11.62 9.17 32.24
C ALA A 802 -12.86 9.69 31.50
N LYS A 803 -13.25 10.97 31.69
CA LYS A 803 -14.31 11.63 30.93
C LYS A 803 -13.96 11.69 29.43
N ASP A 804 -12.81 12.28 29.09
CA ASP A 804 -12.32 12.42 27.71
C ASP A 804 -12.34 11.08 26.96
N ARG A 805 -11.82 10.03 27.60
CA ARG A 805 -11.77 8.68 27.02
C ARG A 805 -13.16 8.12 26.76
N ASN A 806 -14.09 8.31 27.69
CA ASN A 806 -15.46 7.81 27.57
C ASN A 806 -16.23 8.59 26.47
N GLU A 807 -15.91 9.86 26.24
CA GLU A 807 -16.42 10.65 25.11
C GLU A 807 -15.85 10.15 23.77
N HIS A 808 -14.53 9.91 23.68
CA HIS A 808 -13.93 9.28 22.50
C HIS A 808 -14.54 7.89 22.19
N TRP A 809 -14.84 7.07 23.21
CA TRP A 809 -15.52 5.79 23.01
C TRP A 809 -16.93 5.95 22.42
N ARG A 810 -17.71 6.96 22.85
CA ARG A 810 -19.03 7.26 22.26
C ARG A 810 -18.91 7.69 20.80
N SER A 811 -17.97 8.58 20.48
CA SER A 811 -17.73 9.00 19.09
C SER A 811 -17.26 7.85 18.20
N LEU A 812 -16.44 6.93 18.73
CA LEU A 812 -15.98 5.75 18.00
C LEU A 812 -17.13 4.76 17.73
N ALA A 813 -18.02 4.53 18.71
CA ALA A 813 -19.24 3.73 18.50
C ALA A 813 -20.18 4.36 17.46
N LYS A 814 -20.39 5.69 17.52
CA LYS A 814 -21.23 6.43 16.57
C LYS A 814 -20.68 6.34 15.14
N GLN A 815 -19.40 6.67 14.93
CA GLN A 815 -18.83 6.71 13.58
C GLN A 815 -18.64 5.32 12.97
N SER A 816 -18.29 4.30 13.77
CA SER A 816 -18.21 2.93 13.25
C SER A 816 -19.57 2.36 12.85
N ALA A 817 -20.65 2.73 13.56
CA ALA A 817 -22.01 2.40 13.12
C ALA A 817 -22.39 3.11 11.82
N LEU A 818 -22.14 4.43 11.71
CA LEU A 818 -22.44 5.23 10.51
C LEU A 818 -21.67 4.73 9.28
N PHE A 819 -20.37 4.46 9.41
CA PHE A 819 -19.54 3.94 8.31
C PHE A 819 -20.09 2.61 7.78
N ILE A 820 -20.49 1.69 8.67
CA ILE A 820 -21.05 0.39 8.29
C ILE A 820 -22.39 0.57 7.56
N GLU A 821 -23.28 1.42 8.06
CA GLU A 821 -24.56 1.73 7.41
C GLU A 821 -24.37 2.38 6.03
N GLN A 822 -23.43 3.31 5.91
CA GLN A 822 -23.11 4.03 4.67
C GLN A 822 -22.60 3.07 3.59
N TYR A 823 -21.57 2.24 3.86
CA TYR A 823 -21.06 1.33 2.83
C TYR A 823 -22.04 0.22 2.47
N THR A 824 -22.88 -0.24 3.41
CA THR A 824 -23.93 -1.24 3.14
C THR A 824 -24.98 -0.69 2.16
N LYS A 825 -25.18 0.63 2.13
CA LYS A 825 -26.00 1.32 1.12
C LYS A 825 -25.23 1.52 -0.20
N THR A 826 -24.01 2.07 -0.15
CA THR A 826 -23.27 2.46 -1.37
C THR A 826 -22.54 1.33 -2.10
N HIS A 827 -22.40 0.16 -1.48
CA HIS A 827 -21.62 -0.98 -2.01
C HIS A 827 -20.15 -0.62 -2.33
N SER A 828 -19.56 0.33 -1.59
CA SER A 828 -18.17 0.78 -1.76
C SER A 828 -17.17 -0.35 -1.48
N SER A 829 -16.52 -0.87 -2.53
CA SER A 829 -15.52 -1.93 -2.42
C SER A 829 -14.24 -1.49 -1.68
N GLN A 830 -14.02 -0.17 -1.53
CA GLN A 830 -12.95 0.36 -0.68
C GLN A 830 -13.31 0.23 0.81
N SER A 831 -14.55 0.54 1.18
CA SER A 831 -15.04 0.39 2.55
C SER A 831 -15.14 -1.06 3.01
N VAL A 832 -15.57 -1.98 2.15
CA VAL A 832 -15.66 -3.43 2.46
C VAL A 832 -14.30 -4.01 2.93
N ARG A 833 -13.18 -3.48 2.41
CA ARG A 833 -11.82 -3.85 2.85
C ARG A 833 -11.57 -3.51 4.33
N TYR A 834 -12.11 -2.40 4.80
CA TYR A 834 -11.90 -1.88 6.15
C TYR A 834 -13.02 -2.28 7.14
N ASP A 835 -14.13 -2.87 6.67
CA ASP A 835 -15.25 -3.29 7.52
C ASP A 835 -14.81 -4.10 8.75
N GLY A 836 -13.90 -5.07 8.60
CA GLY A 836 -13.35 -5.81 9.74
C GLY A 836 -12.68 -4.94 10.80
N GLU A 837 -11.91 -3.91 10.40
CA GLU A 837 -11.27 -2.93 11.30
C GLU A 837 -12.30 -2.00 11.96
N VAL A 838 -13.32 -1.58 11.22
CA VAL A 838 -14.40 -0.71 11.71
C VAL A 838 -15.31 -1.46 12.68
N ARG A 839 -15.64 -2.73 12.43
CA ARG A 839 -16.33 -3.62 13.38
C ARG A 839 -15.51 -3.88 14.63
N TYR A 840 -14.19 -4.05 14.52
CA TYR A 840 -13.32 -4.14 15.70
C TYR A 840 -13.42 -2.90 16.58
N TYR A 841 -13.41 -1.69 15.99
CA TYR A 841 -13.64 -0.45 16.73
C TYR A 841 -15.03 -0.37 17.36
N LYS A 842 -16.07 -0.82 16.66
CA LYS A 842 -17.44 -0.91 17.17
C LYS A 842 -17.56 -1.86 18.37
N ILE A 843 -16.93 -3.04 18.28
CA ILE A 843 -16.83 -4.03 19.36
C ILE A 843 -16.16 -3.43 20.59
N LEU A 844 -14.96 -2.88 20.44
CA LEU A 844 -14.21 -2.28 21.55
C LEU A 844 -14.99 -1.13 22.21
N ALA A 845 -15.61 -0.27 21.41
CA ALA A 845 -16.38 0.86 21.91
C ALA A 845 -17.64 0.42 22.67
N HIS A 846 -18.41 -0.54 22.14
CA HIS A 846 -19.55 -1.09 22.86
C HIS A 846 -19.15 -1.88 24.11
N GLN A 847 -18.01 -2.58 24.10
CA GLN A 847 -17.47 -3.24 25.29
C GLN A 847 -17.11 -2.23 26.38
N ALA A 848 -16.39 -1.15 26.03
CA ALA A 848 -16.02 -0.09 26.96
C ALA A 848 -17.23 0.71 27.50
N LEU A 849 -18.34 0.73 26.77
CA LEU A 849 -19.60 1.37 27.16
C LEU A 849 -20.59 0.42 27.85
N GLY A 850 -20.28 -0.88 27.99
CA GLY A 850 -21.12 -1.87 28.67
C GLY A 850 -22.25 -2.49 27.82
N ASN A 851 -22.26 -2.27 26.51
CA ASN A 851 -23.31 -2.72 25.58
C ASN A 851 -23.10 -4.18 25.13
N GLU A 852 -23.16 -5.13 26.06
CA GLU A 852 -22.81 -6.55 25.85
C GLU A 852 -23.54 -7.21 24.65
N GLN A 853 -24.82 -6.88 24.40
CA GLN A 853 -25.58 -7.42 23.25
C GLN A 853 -25.02 -6.97 21.89
N HIS A 854 -24.47 -5.77 21.78
CA HIS A 854 -23.84 -5.31 20.53
C HIS A 854 -22.46 -5.94 20.33
N VAL A 855 -21.72 -6.16 21.43
CA VAL A 855 -20.44 -6.90 21.40
C VAL A 855 -20.67 -8.32 20.88
N GLN A 856 -21.66 -9.04 21.41
CA GLN A 856 -22.01 -10.39 20.95
C GLN A 856 -22.31 -10.42 19.44
N ARG A 857 -23.26 -9.60 18.96
CA ARG A 857 -23.69 -9.63 17.54
C ARG A 857 -22.56 -9.32 16.56
N GLU A 858 -21.70 -8.34 16.85
CA GLU A 858 -20.60 -8.00 15.94
C GLU A 858 -19.45 -9.03 16.01
N VAL A 859 -19.22 -9.67 17.16
CA VAL A 859 -18.27 -10.80 17.27
C VAL A 859 -18.81 -12.03 16.52
N GLU A 860 -20.11 -12.32 16.62
CA GLU A 860 -20.78 -13.37 15.84
C GLU A 860 -20.63 -13.09 14.33
N VAL A 861 -20.98 -11.90 13.84
CA VAL A 861 -20.84 -11.52 12.42
C VAL A 861 -19.40 -11.64 11.90
N LEU A 862 -18.38 -11.36 12.74
CA LEU A 862 -16.98 -11.49 12.33
C LEU A 862 -16.45 -12.91 12.38
N LEU A 863 -16.92 -13.77 13.30
CA LEU A 863 -16.40 -15.14 13.49
C LEU A 863 -17.25 -16.22 12.80
N GLN A 864 -18.52 -15.94 12.54
CA GLN A 864 -19.50 -16.83 11.90
C GLN A 864 -20.30 -16.06 10.84
N ASN A 865 -19.84 -16.11 9.59
CA ASN A 865 -20.67 -15.66 8.48
C ASN A 865 -20.39 -16.49 7.22
N SER A 866 -21.33 -17.40 6.94
CA SER A 866 -21.32 -18.32 5.78
C SER A 866 -21.60 -17.63 4.43
N SER A 867 -21.89 -16.32 4.41
CA SER A 867 -22.00 -15.52 3.19
C SER A 867 -20.80 -14.60 2.93
N VAL A 868 -19.71 -14.71 3.70
CA VAL A 868 -18.45 -14.00 3.41
C VAL A 868 -17.68 -14.79 2.35
N THR A 869 -17.33 -14.14 1.24
CA THR A 869 -16.54 -14.77 0.18
C THR A 869 -15.12 -15.08 0.65
N SER A 870 -14.48 -16.08 0.06
CA SER A 870 -13.10 -16.48 0.41
C SER A 870 -12.09 -15.33 0.28
N GLU A 871 -12.31 -14.38 -0.63
CA GLU A 871 -11.52 -13.16 -0.74
C GLU A 871 -11.66 -12.25 0.49
N LEU A 872 -12.87 -12.08 1.01
CA LEU A 872 -13.14 -11.26 2.20
C LEU A 872 -12.67 -11.96 3.49
N GLU A 873 -12.78 -13.28 3.58
CA GLU A 873 -12.21 -14.06 4.68
C GLU A 873 -10.69 -13.84 4.82
N ALA A 874 -9.98 -13.78 3.68
CA ALA A 874 -8.55 -13.50 3.63
C ALA A 874 -8.23 -12.04 4.03
N VAL A 875 -9.06 -11.06 3.61
CA VAL A 875 -8.88 -9.64 3.97
C VAL A 875 -9.10 -9.42 5.47
N TRP A 876 -10.07 -10.06 6.10
CA TRP A 876 -10.37 -9.90 7.54
C TRP A 876 -9.56 -10.81 8.47
N ALA A 877 -8.74 -11.75 7.94
CA ALA A 877 -8.03 -12.77 8.72
C ALA A 877 -7.21 -12.19 9.90
N ASN A 878 -6.47 -11.10 9.67
CA ASN A 878 -5.69 -10.42 10.71
C ASN A 878 -6.56 -9.82 11.82
N THR A 879 -7.70 -9.23 11.47
CA THR A 879 -8.60 -8.59 12.45
C THR A 879 -9.38 -9.63 13.25
N ARG A 880 -9.83 -10.72 12.61
CA ARG A 880 -10.40 -11.90 13.28
C ARG A 880 -9.42 -12.48 14.30
N LEU A 881 -8.14 -12.64 13.91
CA LEU A 881 -7.07 -13.08 14.79
C LEU A 881 -6.87 -12.13 16.00
N GLN A 882 -6.82 -10.82 15.76
CA GLN A 882 -6.67 -9.83 16.83
C GLN A 882 -7.85 -9.87 17.82
N ILE A 883 -9.08 -10.01 17.33
CA ILE A 883 -10.28 -10.15 18.17
C ILE A 883 -10.23 -11.43 19.02
N VAL A 884 -9.90 -12.58 18.42
CA VAL A 884 -9.80 -13.85 19.16
C VAL A 884 -8.70 -13.76 20.23
N MET A 885 -7.60 -13.07 19.96
CA MET A 885 -6.56 -12.80 20.96
C MET A 885 -7.04 -11.88 22.09
N ASP A 886 -7.74 -10.79 21.78
CA ASP A 886 -8.27 -9.87 22.80
C ASP A 886 -9.34 -10.56 23.68
N ILE A 887 -10.21 -11.41 23.10
CA ILE A 887 -11.18 -12.24 23.83
C ILE A 887 -10.46 -13.23 24.76
N ALA A 888 -9.44 -13.94 24.27
CA ALA A 888 -8.67 -14.88 25.08
C ALA A 888 -7.95 -14.19 26.26
N ASN A 889 -7.36 -13.02 26.00
CA ASN A 889 -6.69 -12.19 27.02
C ASN A 889 -7.69 -11.66 28.06
N LEU A 890 -8.91 -11.28 27.65
CA LEU A 890 -9.98 -10.85 28.56
C LEU A 890 -10.40 -11.99 29.49
N LEU A 891 -10.72 -13.16 28.94
CA LEU A 891 -11.14 -14.34 29.71
C LEU A 891 -10.06 -14.77 30.71
N TYR A 892 -8.79 -14.74 30.31
CA TYR A 892 -7.65 -15.01 31.19
C TYR A 892 -7.49 -13.96 32.30
N ALA A 893 -7.74 -12.67 32.01
CA ALA A 893 -7.71 -11.61 33.02
C ALA A 893 -8.88 -11.70 34.01
N GLU A 894 -10.09 -11.98 33.54
CA GLU A 894 -11.27 -12.22 34.39
C GLU A 894 -11.06 -13.46 35.27
N ALA A 895 -10.45 -14.53 34.75
CA ALA A 895 -10.06 -15.69 35.54
C ALA A 895 -9.05 -15.35 36.66
N ILE A 896 -8.04 -14.50 36.38
CA ILE A 896 -7.09 -14.05 37.42
C ILE A 896 -7.80 -13.23 38.50
N GLN A 897 -8.75 -12.36 38.13
CA GLN A 897 -9.51 -11.60 39.11
C GLN A 897 -10.38 -12.52 39.98
N LEU A 898 -11.15 -13.43 39.37
CA LEU A 898 -12.00 -14.39 40.09
C LEU A 898 -11.17 -15.33 41.00
N GLN A 899 -9.95 -15.68 40.59
CA GLN A 899 -8.99 -16.41 41.43
C GLN A 899 -8.57 -15.57 42.65
N GLY A 900 -8.17 -14.30 42.45
CA GLY A 900 -7.81 -13.40 43.54
C GLY A 900 -8.96 -13.14 44.53
N ASP A 901 -10.18 -12.98 44.03
CA ASP A 901 -11.39 -12.84 44.85
C ASP A 901 -11.64 -14.10 45.71
N ALA A 902 -11.44 -15.30 45.13
CA ALA A 902 -11.57 -16.58 45.82
C ALA A 902 -10.44 -16.87 46.83
N GLU A 903 -9.22 -16.41 46.54
CA GLU A 903 -8.07 -16.49 47.46
C GLU A 903 -8.23 -15.53 48.64
N HIS A 904 -8.67 -14.29 48.40
CA HIS A 904 -8.98 -13.32 49.46
C HIS A 904 -10.09 -13.84 50.39
N LEU A 905 -11.18 -14.39 49.85
CA LEU A 905 -12.22 -15.04 50.67
C LEU A 905 -11.68 -16.19 51.52
N GLY A 906 -10.70 -16.95 51.00
CA GLY A 906 -10.03 -18.04 51.72
C GLY A 906 -9.04 -17.59 52.80
N GLN A 907 -8.64 -16.32 52.85
CA GLN A 907 -7.73 -15.75 53.85
C GLN A 907 -8.45 -15.04 55.00
N LEU A 908 -9.76 -14.79 54.88
CA LEU A 908 -10.57 -14.22 55.96
C LEU A 908 -10.84 -15.28 57.05
N PRO A 909 -10.77 -14.94 58.35
CA PRO A 909 -10.96 -15.90 59.44
C PRO A 909 -12.37 -16.49 59.42
N GLY A 910 -12.47 -17.77 59.07
CA GLY A 910 -13.73 -18.44 58.73
C GLY A 910 -14.73 -18.60 59.90
N GLU A 911 -14.26 -18.49 61.15
CA GLU A 911 -15.06 -18.70 62.36
C GLU A 911 -15.74 -17.43 62.88
N ALA A 912 -15.37 -16.25 62.38
CA ALA A 912 -15.78 -14.98 62.98
C ALA A 912 -17.28 -14.64 62.84
N THR A 913 -17.95 -15.10 61.77
CA THR A 913 -19.41 -14.98 61.61
C THR A 913 -19.97 -16.09 60.69
N PRO A 914 -21.26 -16.48 60.84
CA PRO A 914 -21.90 -17.43 59.93
C PRO A 914 -21.97 -16.93 58.47
N VAL A 915 -21.93 -15.61 58.24
CA VAL A 915 -21.88 -15.03 56.88
C VAL A 915 -20.53 -15.32 56.20
N LEU A 916 -19.42 -15.25 56.94
CA LEU A 916 -18.09 -15.66 56.43
C LEU A 916 -18.00 -17.17 56.19
N GLY A 917 -18.58 -17.99 57.08
CA GLY A 917 -18.69 -19.44 56.89
C GLY A 917 -19.50 -19.81 55.64
N ALA A 918 -20.61 -19.13 55.38
CA ALA A 918 -21.42 -19.31 54.17
C ALA A 918 -20.68 -18.84 52.90
N ALA A 919 -19.91 -17.74 52.98
CA ALA A 919 -19.10 -17.27 51.85
C ALA A 919 -18.00 -18.27 51.46
N ASN A 920 -17.28 -18.83 52.44
CA ASN A 920 -16.24 -19.82 52.18
C ASN A 920 -16.79 -21.18 51.69
N SER A 921 -17.97 -21.60 52.14
CA SER A 921 -18.58 -22.89 51.74
C SER A 921 -19.39 -22.83 50.44
N LEU A 922 -20.06 -21.72 50.10
CA LEU A 922 -20.97 -21.62 48.95
C LEU A 922 -20.49 -20.71 47.81
N VAL A 923 -19.72 -19.65 48.11
CA VAL A 923 -19.28 -18.66 47.10
C VAL A 923 -17.91 -19.02 46.54
N ARG A 924 -16.96 -19.42 47.40
CA ARG A 924 -15.60 -19.77 46.98
C ARG A 924 -15.53 -20.93 45.97
N PRO A 925 -16.29 -22.04 46.10
CA PRO A 925 -16.30 -23.09 45.06
C PRO A 925 -16.84 -22.59 43.72
N ARG A 926 -17.97 -21.84 43.73
CA ARG A 926 -18.57 -21.27 42.52
C ARG A 926 -17.66 -20.27 41.80
N LEU A 927 -16.79 -19.57 42.53
CA LEU A 927 -15.73 -18.74 41.95
C LEU A 927 -14.65 -19.61 41.31
N GLN A 928 -14.22 -20.70 41.95
CA GLN A 928 -13.25 -21.64 41.38
C GLN A 928 -13.78 -22.34 40.11
N ASP A 929 -15.06 -22.76 40.10
CA ASP A 929 -15.74 -23.28 38.90
C ASP A 929 -15.71 -22.23 37.77
N SER A 930 -16.00 -20.97 38.12
CA SER A 930 -15.95 -19.85 37.18
C SER A 930 -14.54 -19.64 36.62
N VAL A 931 -13.49 -19.70 37.46
CA VAL A 931 -12.09 -19.64 37.01
C VAL A 931 -11.79 -20.76 36.00
N GLN A 932 -12.21 -22.00 36.27
CA GLN A 932 -12.01 -23.11 35.33
C GLN A 932 -12.72 -22.88 34.00
N VAL A 933 -13.96 -22.39 33.99
CA VAL A 933 -14.71 -22.09 32.76
C VAL A 933 -13.99 -21.02 31.92
N HIS A 934 -13.55 -19.92 32.54
CA HIS A 934 -12.89 -18.82 31.81
C HIS A 934 -11.51 -19.24 31.27
N LEU A 935 -10.72 -20.02 32.03
CA LEU A 935 -9.43 -20.54 31.56
C LEU A 935 -9.58 -21.57 30.43
N ASN A 936 -10.57 -22.46 30.49
CA ASN A 936 -10.83 -23.44 29.41
C ASN A 936 -11.32 -22.75 28.13
N ALA A 937 -12.15 -21.69 28.25
CA ALA A 937 -12.53 -20.85 27.12
C ALA A 937 -11.32 -20.12 26.51
N ALA A 938 -10.47 -19.50 27.34
CA ALA A 938 -9.24 -18.85 26.89
C ALA A 938 -8.29 -19.81 26.16
N ILE A 939 -8.11 -21.04 26.66
CA ILE A 939 -7.31 -22.10 26.01
C ILE A 939 -7.85 -22.42 24.60
N THR A 940 -9.17 -22.48 24.42
CA THR A 940 -9.80 -22.74 23.12
C THR A 940 -9.47 -21.64 22.11
N TYR A 941 -9.62 -20.37 22.51
CA TYR A 941 -9.28 -19.23 21.66
C TYR A 941 -7.78 -19.10 21.37
N TYR A 942 -6.91 -19.31 22.36
CA TYR A 942 -5.45 -19.33 22.14
C TYR A 942 -5.05 -20.47 21.18
N LYS A 943 -5.66 -21.65 21.25
CA LYS A 943 -5.42 -22.75 20.28
C LYS A 943 -5.93 -22.42 18.87
N TRP A 944 -7.08 -21.75 18.76
CA TRP A 944 -7.61 -21.27 17.47
C TRP A 944 -6.68 -20.23 16.83
N ALA A 945 -6.12 -19.32 17.62
CA ALA A 945 -5.13 -18.34 17.16
C ALA A 945 -3.80 -19.04 16.78
N GLN A 946 -3.37 -20.03 17.57
CA GLN A 946 -2.14 -20.80 17.33
C GLN A 946 -2.16 -21.62 16.04
N SER A 947 -3.31 -22.08 15.57
CA SER A 947 -3.38 -22.75 14.26
C SER A 947 -3.24 -21.78 13.08
N ARG A 948 -3.62 -20.50 13.25
CA ARG A 948 -3.69 -19.49 12.18
C ARG A 948 -2.48 -18.56 12.13
N ASP A 949 -2.00 -18.05 13.25
CA ASP A 949 -0.79 -17.21 13.30
C ASP A 949 0.47 -18.06 13.45
N GLN A 950 1.16 -18.29 12.33
CA GLN A 950 2.42 -19.02 12.29
C GLN A 950 3.66 -18.14 12.46
N SER A 951 3.49 -16.85 12.82
CA SER A 951 4.63 -15.96 13.06
C SER A 951 5.37 -16.33 14.36
N TYR A 952 6.71 -16.25 14.30
CA TYR A 952 7.58 -16.63 15.42
C TYR A 952 7.22 -15.95 16.74
N ARG A 953 6.96 -14.64 16.69
CA ARG A 953 6.62 -13.84 17.88
C ARG A 953 5.29 -14.30 18.50
N SER A 954 4.25 -14.50 17.68
CA SER A 954 2.95 -14.93 18.19
C SER A 954 2.99 -16.36 18.71
N GLN A 955 3.66 -17.29 18.02
CA GLN A 955 3.84 -18.67 18.52
C GLN A 955 4.51 -18.70 19.90
N ILE A 956 5.51 -17.84 20.16
CA ILE A 956 6.12 -17.71 21.49
C ILE A 956 5.08 -17.26 22.54
N PHE A 957 4.37 -16.16 22.32
CA PHE A 957 3.42 -15.63 23.31
C PHE A 957 2.18 -16.53 23.48
N LEU A 958 1.68 -17.15 22.42
CA LEU A 958 0.56 -18.10 22.45
C LEU A 958 0.91 -19.34 23.29
N ARG A 959 2.09 -19.94 23.04
CA ARG A 959 2.57 -21.08 23.82
C ARG A 959 2.83 -20.70 25.28
N GLN A 960 3.23 -19.47 25.56
CA GLN A 960 3.37 -18.94 26.93
C GLN A 960 2.02 -18.79 27.65
N GLN A 961 1.00 -18.21 27.00
CA GLN A 961 -0.33 -18.07 27.62
C GLN A 961 -1.00 -19.43 27.84
N LEU A 962 -0.85 -20.37 26.89
CA LEU A 962 -1.32 -21.75 27.04
C LEU A 962 -0.64 -22.45 28.22
N ALA A 963 0.67 -22.26 28.42
CA ALA A 963 1.36 -22.75 29.63
C ALA A 963 0.77 -22.14 30.91
N PHE A 964 0.58 -20.81 30.97
CA PHE A 964 0.01 -20.13 32.14
C PHE A 964 -1.43 -20.54 32.46
N CYS A 965 -2.25 -20.86 31.46
CA CYS A 965 -3.61 -21.37 31.66
C CYS A 965 -3.59 -22.81 32.20
N HIS A 966 -2.78 -23.70 31.61
CA HIS A 966 -2.66 -25.07 32.09
C HIS A 966 -2.03 -25.16 33.49
N GLU A 967 -1.07 -24.28 33.82
CA GLU A 967 -0.47 -24.17 35.16
C GLU A 967 -1.52 -23.78 36.21
N ARG A 968 -2.34 -22.76 35.95
CA ARG A 968 -3.44 -22.34 36.83
C ARG A 968 -4.56 -23.35 36.99
N LEU A 969 -4.80 -24.17 35.97
CA LEU A 969 -5.72 -25.31 36.04
C LEU A 969 -5.13 -26.52 36.78
N GLY A 970 -3.92 -26.41 37.36
CA GLY A 970 -3.23 -27.53 38.03
C GLY A 970 -2.73 -28.62 37.08
N GLN A 971 -2.81 -28.42 35.76
CA GLN A 971 -2.49 -29.42 34.74
C GLN A 971 -0.98 -29.42 34.44
N LYS A 972 -0.17 -29.63 35.49
CA LYS A 972 1.29 -29.40 35.51
C LYS A 972 2.05 -30.07 34.35
N SER A 973 1.73 -31.33 34.02
CA SER A 973 2.33 -32.04 32.87
C SER A 973 2.13 -31.28 31.53
N LYS A 974 0.89 -30.87 31.21
CA LYS A 974 0.59 -30.11 29.97
C LYS A 974 1.28 -28.74 29.97
N ALA A 975 1.36 -28.08 31.12
CA ALA A 975 2.04 -26.80 31.25
C ALA A 975 3.56 -26.96 31.06
N LEU A 976 4.16 -28.03 31.59
CA LEU A 976 5.57 -28.39 31.35
C LEU A 976 5.83 -28.70 29.86
N ASP A 977 4.91 -29.39 29.17
CA ASP A 977 5.01 -29.62 27.72
C ASP A 977 5.02 -28.31 26.92
N TYR A 978 4.14 -27.36 27.26
CA TYR A 978 4.16 -26.04 26.62
C TYR A 978 5.45 -25.27 26.93
N TYR A 979 5.99 -25.33 28.15
CA TYR A 979 7.30 -24.71 28.45
C TYR A 979 8.49 -25.41 27.76
N ASN A 980 8.45 -26.74 27.60
CA ASN A 980 9.44 -27.49 26.83
C ASN A 980 9.41 -27.07 25.34
N GLN A 981 8.22 -26.97 24.75
CA GLN A 981 8.02 -26.50 23.37
C GLN A 981 8.48 -25.04 23.22
N LEU A 982 8.14 -24.17 24.18
CA LEU A 982 8.55 -22.76 24.19
C LEU A 982 10.08 -22.60 24.30
N HIS A 983 10.75 -23.38 25.16
CA HIS A 983 12.21 -23.38 25.28
C HIS A 983 12.93 -23.91 24.02
N ARG A 984 12.34 -24.86 23.27
CA ARG A 984 12.85 -25.29 21.96
C ARG A 984 12.67 -24.19 20.91
N LEU A 985 11.50 -23.55 20.87
CA LEU A 985 11.17 -22.49 19.94
C LEU A 985 12.07 -21.25 20.14
N LEU A 986 12.37 -20.86 21.39
CA LEU A 986 13.26 -19.75 21.70
C LEU A 986 14.72 -19.94 21.23
N LYS A 987 15.09 -21.14 20.74
CA LYS A 987 16.40 -21.43 20.11
C LYS A 987 16.37 -21.35 18.58
N LEU A 988 15.21 -21.19 17.94
CA LEU A 988 15.05 -21.17 16.48
C LEU A 988 15.70 -19.93 15.84
N HIS A 989 15.39 -18.74 16.33
CA HIS A 989 15.97 -17.48 15.82
C HIS A 989 16.70 -16.72 16.95
N PRO A 990 17.88 -17.18 17.40
CA PRO A 990 18.59 -16.55 18.53
C PRO A 990 18.98 -15.10 18.24
N LYS A 991 19.22 -14.76 16.97
CA LYS A 991 19.57 -13.41 16.49
C LYS A 991 18.38 -12.45 16.42
N ASP A 992 17.15 -12.91 16.67
CA ASP A 992 15.92 -12.09 16.69
C ASP A 992 15.33 -11.91 18.11
N LEU A 993 16.04 -12.34 19.17
CA LEU A 993 15.58 -12.24 20.56
C LEU A 993 15.63 -10.80 21.10
N THR A 994 14.56 -10.03 20.85
CA THR A 994 14.34 -8.72 21.49
C THR A 994 14.34 -8.83 23.03
N PRO A 995 14.59 -7.74 23.80
CA PRO A 995 14.61 -7.79 25.27
C PRO A 995 13.36 -8.39 25.92
N ALA A 996 12.18 -8.18 25.33
CA ALA A 996 10.94 -8.82 25.78
C ALA A 996 10.96 -10.35 25.59
N LEU A 997 11.55 -10.85 24.50
CA LEU A 997 11.70 -12.30 24.26
C LEU A 997 12.80 -12.91 25.14
N MET A 998 13.85 -12.14 25.49
CA MET A 998 14.83 -12.56 26.51
C MET A 998 14.18 -12.69 27.90
N LEU A 999 13.30 -11.76 28.30
CA LEU A 999 12.52 -11.91 29.53
C LEU A 999 11.59 -13.14 29.48
N VAL A 1000 10.89 -13.38 28.36
CA VAL A 1000 10.08 -14.59 28.17
C VAL A 1000 10.95 -15.85 28.27
N LYS A 1001 12.18 -15.85 27.73
CA LYS A 1001 13.12 -16.96 27.85
C LYS A 1001 13.48 -17.26 29.29
N HIS A 1002 13.90 -16.27 30.07
CA HIS A 1002 14.27 -16.48 31.48
C HIS A 1002 13.07 -16.92 32.34
N ILE A 1003 11.88 -16.36 32.11
CA ILE A 1003 10.64 -16.81 32.76
C ILE A 1003 10.31 -18.26 32.39
N THR A 1004 10.50 -18.65 31.12
CA THR A 1004 10.29 -20.03 30.64
C THR A 1004 11.28 -21.00 31.27
N GLU A 1005 12.55 -20.63 31.35
CA GLU A 1005 13.61 -21.45 31.94
C GLU A 1005 13.37 -21.68 33.44
N PHE A 1006 13.04 -20.63 34.20
CA PHE A 1006 12.68 -20.70 35.61
C PHE A 1006 11.42 -21.56 35.87
N ARG A 1007 10.32 -21.30 35.15
CA ARG A 1007 9.05 -22.01 35.38
C ARG A 1007 9.08 -23.48 34.94
N ARG A 1008 9.79 -23.79 33.85
CA ARG A 1008 10.05 -25.18 33.44
C ARG A 1008 10.80 -25.94 34.51
N GLU A 1009 11.79 -25.30 35.14
CA GLU A 1009 12.65 -25.93 36.14
C GLU A 1009 11.91 -26.17 37.46
N ASN A 1010 11.16 -25.18 37.95
CA ASN A 1010 10.33 -25.35 39.15
C ASN A 1010 9.28 -26.45 38.94
N MET A 1011 8.59 -26.47 37.80
CA MET A 1011 7.52 -27.42 37.58
C MET A 1011 8.00 -28.86 37.31
N ARG A 1012 9.28 -29.07 36.92
CA ARG A 1012 9.90 -30.40 36.99
C ARG A 1012 10.00 -30.87 38.43
N LYS A 1013 10.57 -30.06 39.31
CA LYS A 1013 10.73 -30.34 40.74
C LYS A 1013 9.38 -30.56 41.44
N GLU A 1014 8.35 -29.80 41.06
CA GLU A 1014 6.99 -30.01 41.57
C GLU A 1014 6.36 -31.33 41.09
N ILE A 1015 6.65 -31.79 39.87
CA ILE A 1015 6.16 -33.08 39.36
C ILE A 1015 6.96 -34.23 39.98
N GLU A 1016 8.28 -34.08 40.11
CA GLU A 1016 9.17 -35.03 40.80
C GLU A 1016 8.73 -35.21 42.27
N HIS A 1017 8.47 -34.12 43.01
CA HIS A 1017 7.95 -34.16 44.37
C HIS A 1017 6.55 -34.81 44.45
N LEU A 1018 5.66 -34.55 43.49
CA LEU A 1018 4.36 -35.22 43.45
C LEU A 1018 4.50 -36.73 43.16
N ASN A 1019 5.50 -37.14 42.37
CA ASN A 1019 5.77 -38.54 42.06
C ASN A 1019 6.55 -39.28 43.18
N THR A 1020 7.07 -38.58 44.19
CA THR A 1020 7.70 -39.17 45.39
C THR A 1020 6.87 -39.02 46.67
N SER A 1021 5.68 -38.39 46.56
CA SER A 1021 4.71 -38.21 47.67
C SER A 1021 3.41 -39.01 47.45
N ASN A 1022 3.39 -39.87 46.44
CA ASN A 1022 2.38 -40.92 46.19
C ASN A 1022 3.11 -42.27 46.12
#